data_AF-A0A401ZXJ6-F1
#
_entry.id   AF-A0A401ZXJ6-F1
#
_cell.length_a   1.000
_cell.length_b   1.000
_cell.length_c   1.000
_cell.angle_alpha   90.00
_cell.angle_beta   90.00
_cell.angle_gamma   90.00
#
_symmetry.space_group_name_H-M   'P 1'
#
loop_
_entity.id
_entity.type
_entity.pdbx_description
1 polymer ?
#
loop_
_entity_poly.entity_id
_entity_poly.type
_entity_poly.pdbx_seq_one_letter_code
_entity_poly.pdbx_strand_id
1 'polypeptide(L)'
;MFSQYHQTTDGQPVKGQRTLSPVRSTREKALRLILPFVCLLSMVATVFVFTATQRTHAETANQKSMLGINLGEPDFDSFTDAMKTSGSWDRQDGTTGPAPVDANGWPTTDAGLYIWQGASKADGTYSFSFNGQATITTPGTSAQINNQQYNSSTNTTTATILFTDTGSTNFYMTFKNTQRTATSAVDTGITNVKLFKPVSEGSTTSYDSSSIFTPYVAQAVAPYTYIRFMFGTNWNKSVNWSDRTTVDYATQHKLLPGDNGFEGNQMAFEYMVKIANDNNKDLYVVVPDRANNDYITKLAQLLLYGSDGVNPYTSPQANPVWAPLKSNLKLYVEYTNEAWNFQFDQAHDLYDGPIGAQQEIANNPNSPLIYDGNTNGNVVWYRNYANRALNVSQVFRSVFGDSAMISRVRPLIFWQYNNLNSSAEDELLFLNDYYNNADGIQHVSTPHPLSYFFWGGGGAAYFNSNNDSAATVDDLFASGIPEASYQGRLNNQTSWARYFGLHAAAYEGSWGIEGTVGDQGRVDPRAKQALIDSFNDWSRAGGEMYTAGTFGQWNDFKQASSYPLVQAAATINASDFTPAPLNLGQVVDANNPTFIGAAHYSMNRTGLNGARTNLGNETSYLLNIGTTNTYQVSVSAGNTAAGGQIGVYEDGALLSTISVPNTGSTTSYQTVVAGSTSFSPGLHSITLRASGQPSGGNAGTLNEVIIQPGTGTPPSIPAPGALPNGWLSQDIGSVGQVGSATFNNGTFSVTGSGGDISNTSDQFHFVYQQVTGDTTIVARVTWLGDSNSYAKAGVMIRSSLDGGAANAITYYSPSGDTTFQERLTDNGGTTHGTPPQRALPDWIKLVRSGNTVTSFISADGTNWTQVGSDTYSFPSTVYVGLAVDAHDNGTLLTGDFDNVSLNGTVVQGTPTSTPTPTPGSTPTPTPTPIPSGSLIASDSFSGSAGALNGQTSGTGWAGAWSVQNANTSVPGYAVSTSSALTYSTLQTSGNYATGGSSYLSSGRSLDVSSSSPFSSYLTNGKIGQSGQTLWVSALLRKDANSDDEASLNLHNNSINWNSGQASSDVAIGYFGGSSNSGGTRYWSLKVGGTVYQTTTPVQIGQTALLVLRIDFASTNALNLYVNPSSLGGNAPSSASAQTTTTTNIAFQSVAYYGGNGSGLSSIDEIRFGTSYSAVTPTN
;
A
#
# COMPACT_ATOMS: atom_id res chain seq x y z
N MET A 1 -37.86 -1.49 32.99
CA MET A 1 -39.31 -1.20 32.91
C MET A 1 -39.55 -0.89 31.43
N PHE A 2 -40.25 -1.71 30.63
CA PHE A 2 -41.71 -1.96 30.61
C PHE A 2 -42.50 -0.64 30.44
N SER A 3 -43.47 -0.50 29.51
CA SER A 3 -44.36 -1.53 28.92
C SER A 3 -44.69 -1.30 27.42
N GLN A 4 -45.27 -2.33 26.77
CA GLN A 4 -45.89 -2.32 25.43
C GLN A 4 -47.32 -1.75 25.44
N TYR A 5 -47.90 -1.49 24.25
CA TYR A 5 -49.31 -1.76 23.89
C TYR A 5 -49.46 -2.04 22.37
N HIS A 6 -50.60 -2.58 21.92
CA HIS A 6 -50.76 -3.23 20.60
C HIS A 6 -52.22 -3.20 20.04
N GLN A 7 -52.42 -3.69 18.79
CA GLN A 7 -53.63 -3.75 17.90
C GLN A 7 -53.67 -2.64 16.82
N THR A 8 -53.85 -2.84 15.48
CA THR A 8 -54.55 -3.80 14.57
C THR A 8 -56.08 -3.59 14.45
N THR A 9 -56.78 -3.70 13.31
CA THR A 9 -56.50 -4.12 11.89
C THR A 9 -56.98 -3.03 10.89
N ASP A 10 -57.21 -3.14 9.55
CA ASP A 10 -57.21 -4.21 8.51
C ASP A 10 -57.15 -3.62 7.06
N GLY A 11 -57.17 -4.45 6.00
CA GLY A 11 -57.74 -4.10 4.68
C GLY A 11 -56.84 -4.17 3.42
N GLN A 12 -57.07 -5.15 2.52
CA GLN A 12 -56.36 -5.36 1.23
C GLN A 12 -57.39 -5.59 0.06
N PRO A 13 -57.05 -6.08 -1.17
CA PRO A 13 -56.91 -5.25 -2.38
C PRO A 13 -57.78 -5.73 -3.59
N VAL A 14 -57.57 -5.23 -4.84
CA VAL A 14 -57.76 -6.01 -6.10
C VAL A 14 -57.17 -5.32 -7.35
N LYS A 15 -56.96 -6.10 -8.43
CA LYS A 15 -56.25 -5.79 -9.70
C LYS A 15 -57.15 -5.18 -10.81
N GLY A 16 -56.54 -4.56 -11.83
CA GLY A 16 -57.17 -4.20 -13.12
C GLY A 16 -56.13 -3.96 -14.24
N GLN A 17 -56.48 -4.09 -15.54
CA GLN A 17 -55.51 -4.12 -16.66
C GLN A 17 -55.93 -3.36 -17.94
N ARG A 18 -54.90 -2.80 -18.62
CA ARG A 18 -54.68 -2.68 -20.10
C ARG A 18 -55.51 -1.72 -21.01
N THR A 19 -54.75 -0.78 -21.60
CA THR A 19 -54.66 -0.40 -23.05
C THR A 19 -55.87 0.14 -23.84
N LEU A 20 -55.70 1.29 -24.52
CA LEU A 20 -55.41 1.40 -25.98
C LEU A 20 -55.20 2.87 -26.45
N SER A 21 -54.70 3.07 -27.67
CA SER A 21 -54.54 4.36 -28.40
C SER A 21 -55.08 4.20 -29.84
N PRO A 22 -55.50 5.28 -30.56
CA PRO A 22 -54.80 5.59 -31.84
C PRO A 22 -54.88 7.03 -32.45
N VAL A 23 -53.76 7.49 -33.06
CA VAL A 23 -53.61 8.01 -34.47
C VAL A 23 -54.12 9.43 -34.95
N ARG A 24 -53.13 10.27 -35.38
CA ARG A 24 -53.02 11.20 -36.58
C ARG A 24 -54.14 12.22 -36.94
N SER A 25 -53.88 13.42 -37.52
CA SER A 25 -53.11 13.68 -38.77
C SER A 25 -52.79 15.18 -39.13
N THR A 26 -52.05 15.35 -40.24
CA THR A 26 -51.69 16.50 -41.16
C THR A 26 -52.63 17.74 -41.30
N ARG A 27 -52.31 18.94 -41.87
CA ARG A 27 -51.22 19.62 -42.68
C ARG A 27 -51.58 21.16 -42.84
N GLU A 28 -50.86 22.18 -43.40
CA GLU A 28 -49.46 22.50 -43.83
C GLU A 28 -49.23 24.03 -44.16
N LYS A 29 -47.99 24.55 -44.05
CA LYS A 29 -47.26 25.62 -44.85
C LYS A 29 -47.80 27.05 -45.20
N ALA A 30 -46.97 28.08 -44.89
CA ALA A 30 -46.55 29.24 -45.74
C ALA A 30 -45.65 30.26 -44.95
N LEU A 31 -44.65 31.03 -45.47
CA LEU A 31 -43.77 30.93 -46.67
C LEU A 31 -42.59 31.98 -46.64
N ARG A 32 -41.36 31.62 -47.13
CA ARG A 32 -40.19 32.48 -47.55
C ARG A 32 -39.34 33.16 -46.44
N LEU A 33 -38.05 33.54 -46.58
CA LEU A 33 -37.01 33.51 -47.65
C LEU A 33 -35.58 33.53 -46.96
N ILE A 34 -34.46 32.87 -47.39
CA ILE A 34 -33.45 33.25 -48.43
C ILE A 34 -32.32 32.15 -48.53
N LEU A 35 -31.99 31.69 -49.77
CA LEU A 35 -30.71 31.10 -50.29
C LEU A 35 -30.04 29.81 -49.67
N PRO A 36 -29.11 29.09 -50.37
CA PRO A 36 -29.25 27.61 -50.54
C PRO A 36 -27.97 26.70 -50.53
N PHE A 37 -28.17 25.39 -50.84
CA PHE A 37 -27.18 24.33 -51.20
C PHE A 37 -26.17 23.89 -50.12
N VAL A 38 -26.21 22.69 -49.49
CA VAL A 38 -26.38 21.31 -50.00
C VAL A 38 -26.86 20.39 -48.86
N CYS A 39 -27.81 19.49 -49.10
CA CYS A 39 -28.18 18.41 -48.18
C CYS A 39 -28.39 17.08 -48.92
N LEU A 40 -27.46 16.12 -48.84
CA LEU A 40 -27.79 14.68 -48.97
C LEU A 40 -26.70 13.68 -48.50
N LEU A 41 -26.17 13.79 -47.27
CA LEU A 41 -25.63 12.61 -46.54
C LEU A 41 -25.46 12.88 -45.03
N SER A 42 -26.55 12.86 -44.27
CA SER A 42 -26.51 13.10 -42.81
C SER A 42 -27.66 12.45 -42.03
N MET A 43 -27.94 11.18 -42.32
CA MET A 43 -28.68 10.28 -41.42
C MET A 43 -27.76 9.15 -40.94
N VAL A 44 -26.73 9.55 -40.19
CA VAL A 44 -26.02 8.68 -39.25
C VAL A 44 -26.50 9.11 -37.86
N ALA A 45 -26.76 8.14 -36.97
CA ALA A 45 -27.24 8.47 -35.64
C ALA A 45 -26.20 9.30 -34.88
N THR A 46 -26.61 10.44 -34.32
CA THR A 46 -25.82 11.18 -33.33
C THR A 46 -25.84 10.41 -32.01
N VAL A 47 -25.18 9.26 -32.00
CA VAL A 47 -24.68 8.66 -30.76
C VAL A 47 -23.74 9.71 -30.18
N PHE A 48 -24.12 10.30 -29.06
CA PHE A 48 -23.15 10.98 -28.20
C PHE A 48 -22.23 9.91 -27.63
N VAL A 49 -21.24 9.52 -28.44
CA VAL A 49 -20.01 8.94 -27.93
C VAL A 49 -19.42 10.05 -27.09
N PHE A 50 -19.58 9.93 -25.77
CA PHE A 50 -18.72 10.63 -24.84
C PHE A 50 -17.30 10.14 -25.14
N THR A 51 -16.57 10.88 -25.99
CA THR A 51 -15.12 10.79 -26.05
C THR A 51 -14.66 11.10 -24.63
N ALA A 52 -14.22 10.07 -23.90
CA ALA A 52 -13.84 10.22 -22.51
C ALA A 52 -12.80 11.35 -22.42
N THR A 53 -13.16 12.45 -21.76
CA THR A 53 -12.20 13.47 -21.37
C THR A 53 -11.13 12.77 -20.55
N GLN A 54 -9.87 12.89 -20.98
CA GLN A 54 -8.74 12.14 -20.42
C GLN A 54 -8.79 12.20 -18.89
N ARG A 55 -8.77 11.03 -18.23
CA ARG A 55 -8.97 10.91 -16.78
C ARG A 55 -7.73 11.51 -16.07
N THR A 56 -7.84 12.75 -15.60
CA THR A 56 -6.67 13.57 -15.18
C THR A 56 -6.20 13.27 -13.74
N HIS A 57 -5.69 12.06 -13.51
CA HIS A 57 -5.05 11.68 -12.22
C HIS A 57 -3.59 11.22 -12.37
N ALA A 58 -3.11 11.13 -13.61
CA ALA A 58 -1.77 10.71 -13.97
C ALA A 58 -0.69 11.77 -13.66
N GLU A 59 0.43 11.35 -13.08
CA GLU A 59 1.60 12.20 -12.85
C GLU A 59 2.39 12.39 -14.15
N THR A 60 2.01 13.38 -14.98
CA THR A 60 2.83 13.73 -16.15
C THR A 60 4.29 13.93 -15.71
N ALA A 61 5.29 13.53 -16.52
CA ALA A 61 6.70 13.50 -16.10
C ALA A 61 7.32 14.87 -15.72
N ASN A 62 6.55 15.97 -15.82
CA ASN A 62 6.90 17.31 -15.36
C ASN A 62 6.14 17.76 -14.09
N GLN A 63 5.21 16.94 -13.58
CA GLN A 63 4.41 17.23 -12.39
C GLN A 63 5.21 16.92 -11.13
N LYS A 64 6.09 17.86 -10.78
CA LYS A 64 6.83 17.85 -9.52
C LYS A 64 5.86 17.87 -8.32
N SER A 65 6.06 16.94 -7.39
CA SER A 65 5.40 16.90 -6.09
C SER A 65 5.55 18.24 -5.36
N MET A 66 4.51 18.68 -4.65
CA MET A 66 4.44 20.02 -4.07
C MET A 66 4.57 19.98 -2.55
N LEU A 67 5.46 20.80 -1.99
CA LEU A 67 5.63 20.94 -0.54
C LEU A 67 4.93 22.22 -0.04
N GLY A 68 3.80 22.05 0.65
CA GLY A 68 3.10 23.11 1.36
C GLY A 68 3.41 23.15 2.86
N ILE A 69 2.73 24.03 3.59
CA ILE A 69 2.88 24.19 5.04
C ILE A 69 1.53 24.28 5.76
N ASN A 70 1.43 23.58 6.89
CA ASN A 70 0.50 23.90 7.97
C ASN A 70 1.05 25.13 8.71
N LEU A 71 0.47 26.30 8.43
CA LEU A 71 0.75 27.54 9.14
C LEU A 71 -0.12 27.60 10.40
N GLY A 72 0.53 27.85 11.54
CA GLY A 72 -0.10 27.80 12.86
C GLY A 72 -0.93 29.03 13.21
N GLU A 73 -1.07 29.28 14.51
CA GLU A 73 -1.73 30.48 15.02
C GLU A 73 -1.00 31.76 14.59
N PRO A 74 -1.72 32.86 14.28
CA PRO A 74 -1.12 34.17 14.09
C PRO A 74 -0.41 34.64 15.37
N ASP A 75 0.92 34.61 15.35
CA ASP A 75 1.78 34.95 16.48
C ASP A 75 1.89 36.47 16.70
N PHE A 76 2.63 36.88 17.74
CA PHE A 76 2.89 38.29 18.01
C PHE A 76 3.51 39.01 16.79
N ASP A 77 4.28 38.36 15.93
CA ASP A 77 4.87 39.00 14.76
C ASP A 77 4.08 38.84 13.45
N SER A 78 2.85 38.31 13.47
CA SER A 78 2.04 38.09 12.26
C SER A 78 1.32 39.36 11.76
N PHE A 79 0.50 40.01 12.59
CA PHE A 79 -0.25 41.22 12.24
C PHE A 79 0.52 42.51 12.57
N THR A 80 0.31 43.59 11.82
CA THR A 80 0.83 44.93 12.17
C THR A 80 0.12 45.52 13.40
N ASP A 81 -1.18 45.32 13.51
CA ASP A 81 -2.01 45.72 14.64
C ASP A 81 -1.96 44.64 15.73
N ALA A 82 -1.40 44.96 16.89
CA ALA A 82 -1.27 44.03 18.01
C ALA A 82 -2.63 43.59 18.57
N MET A 83 -3.71 44.35 18.34
CA MET A 83 -5.05 43.97 18.76
C MET A 83 -5.56 42.71 18.04
N LYS A 84 -5.07 42.41 16.82
CA LYS A 84 -5.50 41.21 16.07
C LYS A 84 -4.99 39.89 16.65
N THR A 85 -4.07 39.96 17.60
CA THR A 85 -3.51 38.82 18.35
C THR A 85 -3.63 39.02 19.87
N SER A 86 -4.54 39.90 20.32
CA SER A 86 -4.79 40.12 21.76
C SER A 86 -5.70 39.04 22.34
N GLY A 87 -5.59 38.82 23.65
CA GLY A 87 -6.50 37.96 24.40
C GLY A 87 -7.86 38.62 24.67
N SER A 88 -8.70 37.89 25.41
CA SER A 88 -10.03 38.32 25.85
C SER A 88 -10.02 39.55 26.76
N TRP A 89 -11.14 40.27 26.80
CA TRP A 89 -11.38 41.38 27.71
C TRP A 89 -11.75 40.90 29.12
N ASP A 90 -11.08 41.40 30.15
CA ASP A 90 -11.39 41.23 31.58
C ASP A 90 -12.29 42.35 32.12
N ARG A 91 -13.12 42.05 33.12
CA ARG A 91 -13.83 43.07 33.89
C ARG A 91 -12.88 43.98 34.69
N GLN A 92 -13.32 45.23 34.90
CA GLN A 92 -12.60 46.22 35.72
C GLN A 92 -13.42 46.75 36.92
N ASP A 93 -14.57 46.13 37.19
CA ASP A 93 -15.49 46.42 38.30
C ASP A 93 -15.08 45.79 39.65
N GLY A 94 -14.05 44.93 39.64
CA GLY A 94 -13.56 44.20 40.83
C GLY A 94 -14.07 42.76 40.94
N THR A 95 -14.89 42.29 40.00
CA THR A 95 -15.26 40.87 39.87
C THR A 95 -14.31 40.14 38.89
N THR A 96 -14.30 38.81 38.95
CA THR A 96 -13.44 37.97 38.09
C THR A 96 -14.16 37.48 36.84
N GLY A 97 -13.42 37.32 35.74
CA GLY A 97 -13.92 36.77 34.48
C GLY A 97 -14.14 37.82 33.38
N PRO A 98 -14.53 37.37 32.16
CA PRO A 98 -14.50 38.20 30.96
C PRO A 98 -15.57 39.30 30.98
N ALA A 99 -15.19 40.49 30.51
CA ALA A 99 -16.11 41.61 30.32
C ALA A 99 -17.16 41.29 29.24
N PRO A 100 -18.39 41.83 29.34
CA PRO A 100 -19.37 41.72 28.27
C PRO A 100 -18.88 42.43 27.00
N VAL A 101 -19.04 41.79 25.85
CA VAL A 101 -18.65 42.32 24.53
C VAL A 101 -19.85 42.39 23.57
N ASP A 102 -19.76 43.27 22.58
CA ASP A 102 -20.69 43.30 21.45
C ASP A 102 -20.36 42.25 20.37
N ALA A 103 -21.15 42.22 19.30
CA ALA A 103 -21.02 41.25 18.20
C ALA A 103 -19.66 41.27 17.49
N ASN A 104 -18.90 42.36 17.59
CA ASN A 104 -17.55 42.50 17.04
C ASN A 104 -16.45 42.33 18.11
N GLY A 105 -16.78 41.83 19.31
CA GLY A 105 -15.81 41.53 20.36
C GLY A 105 -15.32 42.76 21.15
N TRP A 106 -15.99 43.91 21.04
CA TRP A 106 -15.61 45.13 21.75
C TRP A 106 -16.36 45.26 23.09
N PRO A 107 -15.69 45.69 24.18
CA PRO A 107 -16.27 45.68 25.53
C PRO A 107 -17.41 46.70 25.64
N THR A 108 -18.46 46.37 26.37
CA THR A 108 -19.61 47.26 26.63
C THR A 108 -19.59 47.89 28.03
N THR A 109 -18.49 47.74 28.76
CA THR A 109 -18.22 48.26 30.11
C THR A 109 -16.76 48.73 30.20
N ASP A 110 -16.36 49.29 31.35
CA ASP A 110 -14.96 49.39 31.75
C ASP A 110 -14.31 47.99 31.72
N ALA A 111 -13.14 47.89 31.10
CA ALA A 111 -12.50 46.62 30.77
C ALA A 111 -10.97 46.73 30.68
N GLY A 112 -10.28 45.60 30.79
CA GLY A 112 -8.84 45.47 30.52
C GLY A 112 -8.55 44.25 29.64
N LEU A 113 -7.32 44.09 29.17
CA LEU A 113 -6.88 42.89 28.46
C LEU A 113 -5.36 42.77 28.41
N TYR A 114 -4.87 41.55 28.22
CA TYR A 114 -3.51 41.33 27.71
C TYR A 114 -3.49 41.52 26.18
N ILE A 115 -2.73 42.51 25.72
CA ILE A 115 -2.42 42.66 24.29
C ILE A 115 -1.45 41.56 23.86
N TRP A 116 -0.51 41.19 24.75
CA TRP A 116 0.35 40.02 24.61
C TRP A 116 0.86 39.54 25.97
N GLN A 117 1.35 38.30 26.00
CA GLN A 117 2.08 37.71 27.12
C GLN A 117 3.39 37.10 26.58
N GLY A 118 4.50 37.26 27.30
CA GLY A 118 5.80 36.69 26.96
C GLY A 118 6.51 37.21 25.71
N ALA A 119 5.94 38.13 24.93
CA ALA A 119 6.58 38.66 23.71
C ALA A 119 7.91 39.36 24.04
N SER A 120 8.90 39.23 23.16
CA SER A 120 10.26 39.78 23.32
C SER A 120 10.69 40.59 22.11
N LYS A 121 11.65 41.50 22.30
CA LYS A 121 12.05 42.50 21.28
C LYS A 121 10.83 43.26 20.74
N ALA A 122 10.00 43.74 21.66
CA ALA A 122 8.76 44.47 21.40
C ALA A 122 8.91 45.99 21.63
N ASP A 123 10.15 46.47 21.76
CA ASP A 123 10.52 47.85 22.01
C ASP A 123 10.36 48.77 20.78
N GLY A 124 10.04 50.04 21.05
CA GLY A 124 9.73 51.05 20.04
C GLY A 124 8.44 51.82 20.35
N THR A 125 8.03 52.66 19.40
CA THR A 125 6.82 53.48 19.47
C THR A 125 5.68 52.85 18.67
N TYR A 126 4.56 52.63 19.36
CA TYR A 126 3.30 52.16 18.80
C TYR A 126 2.32 53.32 18.63
N SER A 127 1.63 53.37 17.51
CA SER A 127 0.53 54.31 17.28
C SER A 127 -0.78 53.69 17.74
N PHE A 128 -1.50 54.40 18.62
CA PHE A 128 -2.66 53.87 19.32
C PHE A 128 -3.91 54.70 19.06
N SER A 129 -5.04 54.04 18.81
CA SER A 129 -6.33 54.69 18.63
C SER A 129 -7.49 53.81 19.06
N PHE A 130 -8.59 54.42 19.53
CA PHE A 130 -9.87 53.73 19.71
C PHE A 130 -11.05 54.68 19.52
N ASN A 131 -12.24 54.13 19.27
CA ASN A 131 -13.48 54.88 19.20
C ASN A 131 -14.13 54.98 20.59
N GLY A 132 -14.55 56.18 20.97
CA GLY A 132 -14.99 56.55 22.32
C GLY A 132 -13.91 57.29 23.11
N GLN A 133 -14.18 57.48 24.40
CA GLN A 133 -13.30 58.14 25.37
C GLN A 133 -13.09 57.23 26.58
N ALA A 134 -11.86 57.12 27.09
CA ALA A 134 -11.55 56.38 28.32
C ALA A 134 -10.29 56.93 29.01
N THR A 135 -10.17 56.72 30.32
CA THR A 135 -8.91 56.78 31.06
C THR A 135 -8.15 55.48 30.79
N ILE A 136 -6.99 55.56 30.12
CA ILE A 136 -6.16 54.39 29.82
C ILE A 136 -4.99 54.27 30.79
N THR A 137 -4.69 53.07 31.28
CA THR A 137 -3.48 52.79 32.08
C THR A 137 -2.86 51.43 31.73
N THR A 138 -1.55 51.31 31.94
CA THR A 138 -0.70 50.16 31.55
C THR A 138 -0.06 49.46 32.78
N PRO A 139 -0.88 49.00 33.75
CA PRO A 139 -0.42 48.68 35.11
C PRO A 139 0.53 47.48 35.14
N GLY A 140 1.65 47.61 35.85
CA GLY A 140 2.64 46.55 36.00
C GLY A 140 3.55 46.32 34.78
N THR A 141 3.53 47.23 33.81
CA THR A 141 4.31 47.11 32.56
C THR A 141 5.31 48.25 32.39
N SER A 142 6.28 48.08 31.49
CA SER A 142 7.28 49.09 31.11
C SER A 142 6.76 50.11 30.07
N ALA A 143 5.47 50.06 29.72
CA ALA A 143 4.87 50.88 28.66
C ALA A 143 4.46 52.30 29.13
N GLN A 144 4.96 53.33 28.43
CA GLN A 144 4.62 54.72 28.70
C GLN A 144 3.55 55.25 27.74
N ILE A 145 2.44 55.74 28.29
CA ILE A 145 1.37 56.40 27.52
C ILE A 145 1.71 57.87 27.32
N ASN A 146 1.87 58.29 26.08
CA ASN A 146 2.20 59.66 25.69
C ASN A 146 1.12 60.25 24.77
N ASN A 147 0.89 61.56 24.86
CA ASN A 147 0.06 62.34 23.93
C ASN A 147 -1.41 61.86 23.79
N GLN A 148 -2.05 61.35 24.86
CA GLN A 148 -3.47 60.98 24.78
C GLN A 148 -4.34 62.21 24.47
N GLN A 149 -5.18 62.13 23.43
CA GLN A 149 -6.15 63.16 23.01
C GLN A 149 -7.47 62.51 22.61
N TYR A 150 -8.61 63.15 22.93
CA TYR A 150 -9.94 62.73 22.46
C TYR A 150 -10.55 63.80 21.54
N ASN A 151 -10.95 63.39 20.35
CA ASN A 151 -11.71 64.19 19.40
C ASN A 151 -13.17 63.74 19.38
N SER A 152 -14.05 64.54 19.98
CA SER A 152 -15.49 64.28 20.01
C SER A 152 -16.17 64.38 18.63
N SER A 153 -15.59 65.11 17.66
CA SER A 153 -16.17 65.24 16.31
C SER A 153 -16.02 63.98 15.45
N THR A 154 -14.98 63.18 15.69
CA THR A 154 -14.77 61.86 15.05
C THR A 154 -15.06 60.70 16.01
N ASN A 155 -15.42 61.00 17.26
CA ASN A 155 -15.51 60.06 18.38
C ASN A 155 -14.25 59.17 18.53
N THR A 156 -13.05 59.75 18.42
CA THR A 156 -11.79 59.00 18.42
C THR A 156 -10.87 59.49 19.53
N THR A 157 -10.34 58.58 20.34
CA THR A 157 -9.16 58.82 21.17
C THR A 157 -7.91 58.32 20.44
N THR A 158 -6.82 59.10 20.45
CA THR A 158 -5.50 58.69 19.98
C THR A 158 -4.45 58.85 21.09
N ALA A 159 -3.38 58.06 21.01
CA ALA A 159 -2.17 58.22 21.83
C ALA A 159 -0.95 57.60 21.12
N THR A 160 0.22 57.74 21.73
CA THR A 160 1.44 57.02 21.38
C THR A 160 1.88 56.19 22.59
N ILE A 161 2.11 54.89 22.42
CA ILE A 161 2.63 54.02 23.47
C ILE A 161 4.11 53.74 23.19
N LEU A 162 4.99 54.05 24.15
CA LEU A 162 6.41 53.77 24.06
C LEU A 162 6.74 52.55 24.92
N PHE A 163 7.30 51.50 24.30
CA PHE A 163 7.95 50.39 24.98
C PHE A 163 9.47 50.55 24.92
N THR A 164 10.14 50.31 26.05
CA THR A 164 11.61 50.41 26.16
C THR A 164 12.27 49.10 26.64
N ASP A 165 11.52 48.00 26.68
CA ASP A 165 11.98 46.71 27.19
C ASP A 165 12.14 45.73 26.03
N THR A 166 13.35 45.19 25.90
CA THR A 166 13.72 44.23 24.86
C THR A 166 13.50 42.77 25.31
N GLY A 167 13.27 42.54 26.61
CA GLY A 167 13.07 41.22 27.19
C GLY A 167 11.69 40.62 26.91
N SER A 168 11.51 39.36 27.30
CA SER A 168 10.20 38.69 27.32
C SER A 168 9.31 39.33 28.38
N THR A 169 8.21 39.98 27.96
CA THR A 169 7.33 40.76 28.84
C THR A 169 5.85 40.56 28.52
N ASN A 170 4.99 40.82 29.51
CA ASN A 170 3.54 40.86 29.34
C ASN A 170 3.09 42.32 29.17
N PHE A 171 2.13 42.57 28.28
CA PHE A 171 1.52 43.89 28.13
C PHE A 171 0.03 43.84 28.45
N TYR A 172 -0.34 44.43 29.59
CA TYR A 172 -1.71 44.61 30.04
C TYR A 172 -2.16 46.07 29.89
N MET A 173 -3.33 46.29 29.29
CA MET A 173 -3.98 47.59 29.20
C MET A 173 -5.31 47.59 29.94
N THR A 174 -5.67 48.73 30.51
CA THR A 174 -6.96 48.96 31.19
C THR A 174 -7.61 50.25 30.69
N PHE A 175 -8.94 50.22 30.62
CA PHE A 175 -9.79 51.29 30.12
C PHE A 175 -10.89 51.54 31.15
N LYS A 176 -10.85 52.71 31.80
CA LYS A 176 -11.82 53.10 32.83
C LYS A 176 -12.54 54.41 32.49
N ASN A 177 -13.71 54.64 33.09
CA ASN A 177 -14.61 55.75 32.76
C ASN A 177 -15.00 55.76 31.26
N THR A 178 -15.23 54.57 30.71
CA THR A 178 -15.43 54.34 29.27
C THR A 178 -16.75 54.95 28.77
N GLN A 179 -16.66 55.80 27.75
CA GLN A 179 -17.80 56.41 27.06
C GLN A 179 -17.72 56.03 25.58
N ARG A 180 -18.63 55.15 25.14
CA ARG A 180 -18.65 54.58 23.79
C ARG A 180 -18.88 55.62 22.68
N THR A 181 -19.58 56.70 23.03
CA THR A 181 -19.75 57.92 22.21
C THR A 181 -19.61 59.18 23.07
N ALA A 182 -19.43 60.34 22.44
CA ALA A 182 -19.36 61.65 23.11
C ALA A 182 -20.58 62.02 23.99
N THR A 183 -21.68 61.28 23.88
CA THR A 183 -22.91 61.46 24.67
C THR A 183 -23.33 60.20 25.45
N SER A 184 -22.49 59.16 25.46
CA SER A 184 -22.71 57.97 26.28
C SER A 184 -22.44 58.26 27.75
N ALA A 185 -23.07 57.50 28.65
CA ALA A 185 -22.63 57.45 30.04
C ALA A 185 -21.22 56.82 30.16
N VAL A 186 -20.56 57.06 31.28
CA VAL A 186 -19.40 56.25 31.69
C VAL A 186 -19.82 54.79 31.92
N ASP A 187 -18.86 53.87 31.87
CA ASP A 187 -19.07 52.42 31.93
C ASP A 187 -19.95 51.88 30.77
N THR A 188 -19.76 52.41 29.55
CA THR A 188 -20.41 51.92 28.32
C THR A 188 -19.44 51.27 27.33
N GLY A 189 -18.18 51.14 27.71
CA GLY A 189 -17.12 50.54 26.91
C GLY A 189 -16.66 51.41 25.74
N ILE A 190 -15.91 50.78 24.83
CA ILE A 190 -15.25 51.41 23.67
C ILE A 190 -15.28 50.45 22.48
N THR A 191 -14.88 50.90 21.29
CA THR A 191 -14.81 50.05 20.08
C THR A 191 -13.57 50.37 19.24
N ASN A 192 -13.26 49.54 18.24
CA ASN A 192 -12.25 49.84 17.21
C ASN A 192 -10.88 50.22 17.79
N VAL A 193 -10.43 49.50 18.83
CA VAL A 193 -9.09 49.68 19.41
C VAL A 193 -8.06 49.14 18.42
N LYS A 194 -6.99 49.89 18.19
CA LYS A 194 -5.86 49.53 17.31
C LYS A 194 -4.55 49.96 17.95
N LEU A 195 -3.53 49.11 17.85
CA LEU A 195 -2.18 49.35 18.36
C LEU A 195 -1.16 48.87 17.31
N PHE A 196 -0.81 49.72 16.36
CA PHE A 196 0.13 49.37 15.30
C PHE A 196 1.57 49.33 15.83
N LYS A 197 2.25 48.21 15.54
CA LYS A 197 3.63 47.92 15.95
C LYS A 197 4.65 48.90 15.36
N PRO A 198 5.81 49.11 16.01
CA PRO A 198 6.95 49.77 15.39
C PRO A 198 7.40 48.98 14.14
N VAL A 199 7.87 49.67 13.08
CA VAL A 199 8.28 49.00 11.83
C VAL A 199 9.51 48.09 11.97
N SER A 200 10.28 48.29 13.02
CA SER A 200 11.38 47.44 13.47
C SER A 200 11.59 47.63 14.96
N GLU A 201 12.33 46.72 15.59
CA GLU A 201 12.82 46.85 16.97
C GLU A 201 13.46 48.24 17.19
N GLY A 202 13.15 48.87 18.32
CA GLY A 202 13.59 50.22 18.69
C GLY A 202 13.03 51.38 17.84
N SER A 203 12.20 51.13 16.82
CA SER A 203 11.76 52.18 15.91
C SER A 203 10.79 53.18 16.55
N THR A 204 11.00 54.47 16.26
CA THR A 204 10.08 55.56 16.64
C THR A 204 8.88 55.69 15.69
N THR A 205 8.85 54.90 14.61
CA THR A 205 7.80 54.94 13.57
C THR A 205 7.05 53.61 13.54
N SER A 206 5.72 53.69 13.61
CA SER A 206 4.81 52.53 13.54
C SER A 206 4.40 52.18 12.11
N TYR A 207 3.90 50.96 11.90
CA TYR A 207 3.27 50.58 10.63
C TYR A 207 2.08 51.49 10.28
N ASP A 208 1.89 51.75 8.98
CA ASP A 208 0.70 52.44 8.50
C ASP A 208 -0.54 51.54 8.58
N SER A 209 -1.70 52.15 8.87
CA SER A 209 -2.97 51.46 9.08
C SER A 209 -3.53 50.69 7.87
N SER A 210 -3.00 50.89 6.67
CA SER A 210 -3.30 50.07 5.47
C SER A 210 -2.50 48.78 5.37
N SER A 211 -1.38 48.67 6.12
CA SER A 211 -0.57 47.46 6.21
C SER A 211 -1.21 46.53 7.23
N ILE A 212 -1.58 45.30 6.84
CA ILE A 212 -2.31 44.34 7.68
C ILE A 212 -1.36 43.32 8.34
N PHE A 213 -0.40 42.79 7.56
CA PHE A 213 0.58 41.80 8.02
C PHE A 213 1.97 42.41 8.05
N THR A 214 2.83 41.88 8.91
CA THR A 214 4.26 42.19 8.89
C THR A 214 4.93 41.55 7.65
N PRO A 215 6.15 41.98 7.27
CA PRO A 215 6.93 41.27 6.25
C PRO A 215 7.32 39.85 6.65
N TYR A 216 7.24 39.46 7.94
CA TYR A 216 7.65 38.13 8.40
C TYR A 216 6.70 37.02 7.93
N VAL A 217 5.39 37.31 7.83
CA VAL A 217 4.41 36.38 7.23
C VAL A 217 4.80 36.01 5.81
N ALA A 218 5.20 37.00 5.00
CA ALA A 218 5.66 36.77 3.63
C ALA A 218 6.96 35.94 3.59
N GLN A 219 7.91 36.20 4.48
CA GLN A 219 9.17 35.45 4.58
C GLN A 219 8.95 33.99 4.99
N ALA A 220 8.06 33.73 5.95
CA ALA A 220 7.76 32.38 6.43
C ALA A 220 7.05 31.52 5.39
N VAL A 221 6.12 32.08 4.60
CA VAL A 221 5.39 31.32 3.56
C VAL A 221 6.09 31.28 2.20
N ALA A 222 7.09 32.14 1.95
CA ALA A 222 7.83 32.20 0.69
C ALA A 222 8.39 30.85 0.18
N PRO A 223 8.93 29.95 1.02
CA PRO A 223 9.47 28.64 0.59
C PRO A 223 8.45 27.63 0.08
N TYR A 224 7.15 27.79 0.37
CA TYR A 224 6.13 26.76 0.19
C TYR A 224 5.29 26.99 -1.08
N THR A 225 4.61 25.97 -1.60
CA THR A 225 3.70 26.11 -2.76
C THR A 225 2.29 26.54 -2.36
N TYR A 226 1.79 26.03 -1.24
CA TYR A 226 0.46 26.28 -0.70
C TYR A 226 0.48 26.46 0.82
N ILE A 227 -0.58 27.08 1.35
CA ILE A 227 -0.74 27.37 2.79
C ILE A 227 -2.05 26.76 3.29
N ARG A 228 -1.96 25.85 4.27
CA ARG A 228 -3.07 25.36 5.10
C ARG A 228 -3.00 26.08 6.44
N PHE A 229 -4.11 26.67 6.88
CA PHE A 229 -4.18 27.37 8.16
C PHE A 229 -4.72 26.42 9.23
N MET A 230 -3.91 26.10 10.23
CA MET A 230 -4.31 25.22 11.35
C MET A 230 -5.05 25.95 12.48
N PHE A 231 -4.91 27.27 12.56
CA PHE A 231 -5.55 28.08 13.59
C PHE A 231 -7.07 27.93 13.60
N GLY A 232 -7.63 27.46 14.72
CA GLY A 232 -9.07 27.25 14.88
C GLY A 232 -9.62 26.13 13.99
N THR A 233 -8.81 25.12 13.66
CA THR A 233 -9.29 23.94 12.90
C THR A 233 -9.81 22.84 13.82
N ASN A 234 -9.29 22.73 15.05
CA ASN A 234 -9.82 21.86 16.08
C ASN A 234 -10.77 22.61 17.01
N TRP A 235 -11.73 21.90 17.61
CA TRP A 235 -12.72 22.43 18.57
C TRP A 235 -13.62 23.58 18.05
N ASN A 236 -13.68 23.83 16.74
CA ASN A 236 -14.38 24.96 16.14
C ASN A 236 -15.90 24.74 16.03
N LYS A 237 -16.68 25.44 16.85
CA LYS A 237 -18.14 25.20 16.98
C LYS A 237 -19.01 26.05 16.04
N SER A 238 -18.43 26.63 14.99
CA SER A 238 -19.16 27.43 14.00
C SER A 238 -20.20 26.61 13.23
N VAL A 239 -21.48 26.98 13.33
CA VAL A 239 -22.60 26.33 12.60
C VAL A 239 -23.07 27.19 11.44
N ASN A 240 -23.25 28.49 11.69
CA ASN A 240 -23.85 29.48 10.79
C ASN A 240 -22.81 30.50 10.35
N TRP A 241 -23.03 31.17 9.22
CA TRP A 241 -22.09 32.15 8.68
C TRP A 241 -21.81 33.35 9.64
N SER A 242 -22.72 33.65 10.56
CA SER A 242 -22.55 34.62 11.64
C SER A 242 -21.47 34.24 12.67
N ASP A 243 -21.18 32.95 12.77
CA ASP A 243 -20.45 32.37 13.90
C ASP A 243 -18.94 32.52 13.68
N ARG A 244 -18.50 32.60 12.41
CA ARG A 244 -17.11 32.82 11.98
C ARG A 244 -16.46 34.08 12.56
N THR A 245 -15.14 34.16 12.48
CA THR A 245 -14.39 35.41 12.67
C THR A 245 -14.51 36.30 11.43
N THR A 246 -14.71 37.60 11.65
CA THR A 246 -14.71 38.65 10.61
C THR A 246 -13.47 39.53 10.76
N VAL A 247 -13.13 40.29 9.71
CA VAL A 247 -11.99 41.22 9.72
C VAL A 247 -12.15 42.34 10.77
N ASP A 248 -13.39 42.73 11.09
CA ASP A 248 -13.72 43.78 12.06
C ASP A 248 -13.91 43.27 13.49
N TYR A 249 -13.81 41.95 13.72
CA TYR A 249 -13.78 41.39 15.08
C TYR A 249 -12.50 41.87 15.81
N ALA A 250 -12.59 42.14 17.11
CA ALA A 250 -11.55 42.86 17.86
C ALA A 250 -10.15 42.21 17.74
N THR A 251 -10.07 40.93 18.11
CA THR A 251 -8.95 40.03 17.85
C THR A 251 -9.27 39.12 16.63
N GLN A 252 -8.36 38.26 16.21
CA GLN A 252 -8.71 37.11 15.36
C GLN A 252 -8.95 35.82 16.16
N HIS A 253 -8.65 35.83 17.46
CA HIS A 253 -8.99 34.76 18.40
C HIS A 253 -10.43 34.90 18.92
N LYS A 254 -11.41 34.54 18.08
CA LYS A 254 -12.83 34.55 18.47
C LYS A 254 -13.19 33.21 19.12
N LEU A 255 -13.64 33.26 20.38
CA LEU A 255 -14.25 32.13 21.08
C LEU A 255 -15.78 32.24 21.05
N LEU A 256 -16.46 31.11 20.84
CA LEU A 256 -17.90 30.97 20.93
C LEU A 256 -18.34 30.52 22.34
N PRO A 257 -19.61 30.73 22.74
CA PRO A 257 -20.09 30.32 24.06
C PRO A 257 -20.03 28.79 24.23
N GLY A 258 -19.17 28.31 25.14
CA GLY A 258 -18.93 26.88 25.35
C GLY A 258 -17.67 26.34 24.67
N ASP A 259 -16.83 27.21 24.09
CA ASP A 259 -15.47 26.88 23.71
C ASP A 259 -14.58 26.87 24.96
N ASN A 260 -13.94 25.71 25.20
CA ASN A 260 -12.99 25.50 26.30
C ASN A 260 -11.54 25.38 25.79
N GLY A 261 -11.35 25.40 24.46
CA GLY A 261 -10.08 25.10 23.79
C GLY A 261 -9.20 26.33 23.57
N PHE A 262 -7.94 26.06 23.24
CA PHE A 262 -6.94 27.09 22.95
C PHE A 262 -7.09 27.70 21.55
N GLU A 263 -7.50 26.93 20.53
CA GLU A 263 -7.52 27.40 19.13
C GLU A 263 -8.73 28.29 18.76
N GLY A 264 -9.95 27.94 19.22
CA GLY A 264 -11.17 28.72 18.96
C GLY A 264 -11.67 28.67 17.50
N ASN A 265 -12.26 29.77 17.02
CA ASN A 265 -12.59 29.92 15.60
C ASN A 265 -11.36 30.26 14.75
N GLN A 266 -11.38 29.79 13.50
CA GLN A 266 -10.48 30.24 12.44
C GLN A 266 -10.43 31.76 12.30
N MET A 267 -9.27 32.28 11.92
CA MET A 267 -9.08 33.65 11.40
C MET A 267 -10.05 33.93 10.23
N ALA A 268 -10.42 35.19 10.03
CA ALA A 268 -11.28 35.58 8.90
C ALA A 268 -10.72 35.10 7.55
N PHE A 269 -11.53 34.41 6.74
CA PHE A 269 -11.13 33.90 5.43
C PHE A 269 -10.61 34.99 4.49
N GLU A 270 -11.10 36.22 4.62
CA GLU A 270 -10.57 37.40 3.94
C GLU A 270 -9.05 37.60 4.16
N TYR A 271 -8.56 37.34 5.37
CA TYR A 271 -7.14 37.42 5.70
C TYR A 271 -6.36 36.23 5.14
N MET A 272 -6.90 35.00 5.19
CA MET A 272 -6.29 33.82 4.56
C MET A 272 -6.12 34.02 3.03
N VAL A 273 -7.18 34.50 2.38
CA VAL A 273 -7.19 34.86 0.94
C VAL A 273 -6.21 35.98 0.65
N LYS A 274 -6.10 37.01 1.52
CA LYS A 274 -5.08 38.06 1.35
C LYS A 274 -3.65 37.51 1.42
N ILE A 275 -3.32 36.68 2.40
CA ILE A 275 -1.97 36.08 2.52
C ILE A 275 -1.65 35.24 1.28
N ALA A 276 -2.57 34.38 0.83
CA ALA A 276 -2.41 33.55 -0.37
C ALA A 276 -2.25 34.40 -1.64
N ASN A 277 -3.09 35.44 -1.80
CA ASN A 277 -3.04 36.34 -2.94
C ASN A 277 -1.74 37.18 -2.98
N ASP A 278 -1.35 37.81 -1.86
CA ASP A 278 -0.18 38.68 -1.79
C ASP A 278 1.12 37.90 -2.08
N ASN A 279 1.23 36.66 -1.58
CA ASN A 279 2.41 35.81 -1.74
C ASN A 279 2.34 34.86 -2.96
N ASN A 280 1.26 34.91 -3.73
CA ASN A 280 0.97 34.02 -4.86
C ASN A 280 1.16 32.53 -4.51
N LYS A 281 0.48 32.09 -3.44
CA LYS A 281 0.45 30.71 -2.95
C LYS A 281 -0.94 30.13 -3.13
N ASP A 282 -1.05 28.85 -3.43
CA ASP A 282 -2.35 28.18 -3.44
C ASP A 282 -2.92 28.15 -2.02
N LEU A 283 -4.24 28.28 -1.89
CA LEU A 283 -4.91 28.37 -0.60
C LEU A 283 -5.54 27.02 -0.23
N TYR A 284 -5.37 26.60 1.02
CA TYR A 284 -6.04 25.45 1.59
C TYR A 284 -6.92 25.92 2.74
N VAL A 285 -8.22 25.62 2.67
CA VAL A 285 -9.22 25.88 3.73
C VAL A 285 -9.75 24.58 4.33
N VAL A 286 -10.00 24.59 5.64
CA VAL A 286 -10.68 23.52 6.37
C VAL A 286 -12.08 24.02 6.73
N VAL A 287 -13.11 23.27 6.36
CA VAL A 287 -14.51 23.58 6.72
C VAL A 287 -14.80 23.05 8.13
N PRO A 288 -15.35 23.84 9.06
CA PRO A 288 -15.76 23.35 10.39
C PRO A 288 -16.79 22.21 10.28
N ASP A 289 -16.71 21.23 11.18
CA ASP A 289 -17.54 20.01 11.15
C ASP A 289 -19.05 20.31 11.24
N ARG A 290 -19.42 21.28 12.09
CA ARG A 290 -20.80 21.68 12.31
C ARG A 290 -21.35 22.67 11.27
N ALA A 291 -20.53 23.11 10.31
CA ALA A 291 -20.90 24.13 9.34
C ALA A 291 -22.08 23.68 8.46
N ASN A 292 -23.14 24.50 8.40
CA ASN A 292 -24.31 24.21 7.59
C ASN A 292 -24.12 24.57 6.10
N ASN A 293 -25.01 24.11 5.22
CA ASN A 293 -24.86 24.34 3.78
C ASN A 293 -24.93 25.83 3.37
N ASP A 294 -25.49 26.75 4.19
CA ASP A 294 -25.40 28.20 3.94
C ASP A 294 -23.99 28.72 4.24
N TYR A 295 -23.37 28.29 5.35
CA TYR A 295 -21.95 28.57 5.65
C TYR A 295 -21.05 28.11 4.51
N ILE A 296 -21.19 26.85 4.07
CA ILE A 296 -20.33 26.25 3.04
C ILE A 296 -20.54 26.96 1.70
N THR A 297 -21.79 27.28 1.34
CA THR A 297 -22.11 28.07 0.14
C THR A 297 -21.47 29.46 0.19
N LYS A 298 -21.54 30.13 1.34
CA LYS A 298 -20.98 31.48 1.54
C LYS A 298 -19.46 31.49 1.55
N LEU A 299 -18.81 30.45 2.09
CA LEU A 299 -17.36 30.25 2.00
C LEU A 299 -16.94 30.09 0.53
N ALA A 300 -17.62 29.23 -0.23
CA ALA A 300 -17.36 29.07 -1.66
C ALA A 300 -17.56 30.38 -2.45
N GLN A 301 -18.62 31.15 -2.12
CA GLN A 301 -18.87 32.48 -2.72
C GLN A 301 -17.79 33.51 -2.36
N LEU A 302 -17.30 33.55 -1.11
CA LEU A 302 -16.19 34.43 -0.70
C LEU A 302 -14.94 34.14 -1.53
N LEU A 303 -14.60 32.85 -1.66
CA LEU A 303 -13.40 32.39 -2.36
C LEU A 303 -13.47 32.64 -3.88
N LEU A 304 -14.68 32.69 -4.47
CA LEU A 304 -14.91 32.92 -5.89
C LEU A 304 -15.13 34.39 -6.27
N TYR A 305 -15.84 35.17 -5.45
CA TYR A 305 -16.29 36.54 -5.77
C TYR A 305 -15.80 37.64 -4.81
N GLY A 306 -15.28 37.28 -3.63
CA GLY A 306 -14.85 38.21 -2.58
C GLY A 306 -15.95 38.50 -1.55
N SER A 307 -15.70 39.41 -0.62
CA SER A 307 -16.66 39.83 0.41
C SER A 307 -16.65 41.34 0.68
N ASP A 308 -17.68 41.82 1.38
CA ASP A 308 -17.73 43.16 1.97
C ASP A 308 -17.01 43.24 3.34
N GLY A 309 -16.43 42.13 3.82
CA GLY A 309 -15.85 41.96 5.17
C GLY A 309 -16.77 41.19 6.14
N VAL A 310 -18.06 41.06 5.81
CA VAL A 310 -19.07 40.33 6.57
C VAL A 310 -19.73 39.26 5.71
N ASN A 311 -20.28 39.63 4.55
CA ASN A 311 -20.97 38.76 3.60
C ASN A 311 -20.17 38.59 2.29
N PRO A 312 -20.19 37.40 1.68
CA PRO A 312 -19.64 37.20 0.35
C PRO A 312 -20.53 37.87 -0.71
N TYR A 313 -19.93 38.25 -1.83
CA TYR A 313 -20.69 38.59 -3.04
C TYR A 313 -21.20 37.33 -3.72
N THR A 314 -22.39 37.38 -4.33
CA THR A 314 -22.99 36.25 -5.06
C THR A 314 -22.68 36.25 -6.56
N SER A 315 -21.88 37.22 -7.02
CA SER A 315 -21.50 37.42 -8.43
C SER A 315 -20.22 38.27 -8.52
N PRO A 316 -19.49 38.25 -9.66
CA PRO A 316 -18.22 38.98 -9.80
C PRO A 316 -18.36 40.49 -9.58
N GLN A 317 -17.50 41.05 -8.73
CA GLN A 317 -17.41 42.49 -8.50
C GLN A 317 -16.19 43.08 -9.21
N ALA A 318 -16.32 44.31 -9.71
CA ALA A 318 -15.19 45.03 -10.34
C ALA A 318 -14.18 45.54 -9.30
N ASN A 319 -14.65 45.92 -8.11
CA ASN A 319 -13.84 46.39 -6.98
C ASN A 319 -14.46 45.85 -5.67
N PRO A 320 -14.31 44.54 -5.36
CA PRO A 320 -14.73 44.00 -4.07
C PRO A 320 -13.91 44.63 -2.92
N VAL A 321 -14.50 44.76 -1.72
CA VAL A 321 -13.77 45.29 -0.55
C VAL A 321 -12.65 44.32 -0.14
N TRP A 322 -12.96 43.02 -0.11
CA TRP A 322 -11.98 41.94 0.01
C TRP A 322 -12.03 41.08 -1.25
N ALA A 323 -10.90 41.02 -1.96
CA ALA A 323 -10.80 40.30 -3.22
C ALA A 323 -10.96 38.77 -3.04
N PRO A 324 -11.54 38.05 -4.02
CA PRO A 324 -11.52 36.59 -4.05
C PRO A 324 -10.10 36.04 -4.20
N LEU A 325 -9.96 34.72 -4.06
CA LEU A 325 -8.72 34.04 -4.42
C LEU A 325 -8.46 34.22 -5.93
N LYS A 326 -7.23 34.62 -6.30
CA LYS A 326 -6.83 34.83 -7.71
C LYS A 326 -7.15 33.62 -8.57
N SER A 327 -7.55 33.87 -9.83
CA SER A 327 -8.04 32.83 -10.75
C SER A 327 -6.99 31.80 -11.17
N ASN A 328 -5.70 32.15 -11.10
CA ASN A 328 -4.59 31.23 -11.38
C ASN A 328 -4.22 30.32 -10.21
N LEU A 329 -4.65 30.66 -8.98
CA LEU A 329 -4.35 29.88 -7.77
C LEU A 329 -5.37 28.74 -7.61
N LYS A 330 -4.88 27.61 -7.10
CA LYS A 330 -5.69 26.46 -6.65
C LYS A 330 -6.28 26.74 -5.28
N LEU A 331 -7.41 26.09 -5.04
CA LEU A 331 -8.12 26.08 -3.78
C LEU A 331 -8.26 24.64 -3.31
N TYR A 332 -7.57 24.27 -2.25
CA TYR A 332 -7.74 23.00 -1.56
C TYR A 332 -8.83 23.12 -0.49
N VAL A 333 -9.69 22.11 -0.38
CA VAL A 333 -10.86 22.13 0.53
C VAL A 333 -10.94 20.82 1.30
N GLU A 334 -10.76 20.88 2.60
CA GLU A 334 -10.94 19.78 3.54
C GLU A 334 -12.25 19.97 4.31
N TYR A 335 -12.95 18.88 4.62
CA TYR A 335 -14.01 18.88 5.63
C TYR A 335 -13.40 18.39 6.95
N THR A 336 -13.27 19.30 7.94
CA THR A 336 -12.73 19.14 9.30
C THR A 336 -11.40 18.40 9.50
N ASN A 337 -10.55 18.93 10.39
CA ASN A 337 -9.26 18.32 10.74
C ASN A 337 -9.45 17.13 11.68
N GLU A 338 -8.64 16.07 11.51
CA GLU A 338 -8.52 14.94 12.46
C GLU A 338 -9.86 14.38 13.01
N ALA A 339 -10.81 14.09 12.12
CA ALA A 339 -12.16 13.60 12.47
C ALA A 339 -12.21 12.28 13.28
N TRP A 340 -11.07 11.61 13.42
CA TRP A 340 -10.83 10.36 14.14
C TRP A 340 -10.21 10.55 15.53
N ASN A 341 -9.67 11.73 15.84
CA ASN A 341 -8.93 11.96 17.08
C ASN A 341 -9.86 12.48 18.19
N PHE A 342 -10.25 11.57 19.09
CA PHE A 342 -11.11 11.84 20.25
C PHE A 342 -10.53 12.85 21.29
N GLN A 343 -9.35 13.42 21.07
CA GLN A 343 -8.89 14.60 21.82
C GLN A 343 -9.61 15.89 21.39
N PHE A 344 -10.18 15.94 20.19
CA PHE A 344 -10.86 17.11 19.62
C PHE A 344 -12.39 16.91 19.54
N ASP A 345 -13.17 17.98 19.78
CA ASP A 345 -14.65 17.92 19.82
C ASP A 345 -15.23 17.34 18.51
N GLN A 346 -14.66 17.67 17.34
CA GLN A 346 -15.20 17.24 16.04
C GLN A 346 -15.28 15.70 15.85
N ALA A 347 -14.44 14.94 16.55
CA ALA A 347 -14.48 13.47 16.52
C ALA A 347 -15.70 12.92 17.27
N HIS A 348 -15.99 13.47 18.45
CA HIS A 348 -17.21 13.15 19.23
C HIS A 348 -18.45 13.62 18.48
N ASP A 349 -18.42 14.84 17.94
CA ASP A 349 -19.53 15.44 17.19
C ASP A 349 -19.98 14.59 16.01
N LEU A 350 -19.03 13.99 15.27
CA LEU A 350 -19.28 13.07 14.15
C LEU A 350 -19.69 11.64 14.58
N TYR A 351 -19.34 11.22 15.79
CA TYR A 351 -19.62 9.87 16.32
C TYR A 351 -21.01 9.82 16.99
N ASP A 352 -21.19 10.51 18.12
CA ASP A 352 -22.40 10.49 18.96
C ASP A 352 -22.92 11.88 19.37
N GLY A 353 -22.24 12.96 18.98
CA GLY A 353 -22.68 14.34 19.20
C GLY A 353 -23.72 14.88 18.20
N PRO A 354 -23.89 16.21 18.07
CA PRO A 354 -25.03 16.85 17.38
C PRO A 354 -25.12 16.60 15.87
N ILE A 355 -24.05 16.08 15.26
CA ILE A 355 -23.97 15.69 13.85
C ILE A 355 -23.62 14.20 13.69
N GLY A 356 -23.80 13.43 14.77
CA GLY A 356 -23.32 12.06 14.92
C GLY A 356 -23.97 11.08 13.96
N ALA A 357 -23.22 10.06 13.54
CA ALA A 357 -23.69 9.07 12.58
C ALA A 357 -24.98 8.36 13.03
N GLN A 358 -25.10 8.07 14.34
CA GLN A 358 -26.32 7.47 14.91
C GLN A 358 -27.51 8.46 14.92
N GLN A 359 -27.27 9.77 15.01
CA GLN A 359 -28.31 10.80 14.93
C GLN A 359 -28.78 11.00 13.47
N GLU A 360 -27.87 10.95 12.49
CA GLU A 360 -28.21 10.89 11.07
C GLU A 360 -29.11 9.67 10.78
N ILE A 361 -28.70 8.47 11.19
CA ILE A 361 -29.50 7.23 10.99
C ILE A 361 -30.86 7.30 11.69
N ALA A 362 -30.94 7.86 12.91
CA ALA A 362 -32.21 8.00 13.64
C ALA A 362 -33.19 8.98 12.97
N ASN A 363 -32.69 10.04 12.33
CA ASN A 363 -33.50 11.01 11.59
C ASN A 363 -33.81 10.54 10.16
N ASN A 364 -32.94 9.72 9.57
CA ASN A 364 -33.01 9.26 8.19
C ASN A 364 -32.86 7.73 8.11
N PRO A 365 -33.98 6.97 8.22
CA PRO A 365 -33.96 5.51 8.13
C PRO A 365 -33.50 4.92 6.78
N ASN A 366 -33.27 5.76 5.77
CA ASN A 366 -32.71 5.38 4.47
C ASN A 366 -31.32 6.03 4.24
N SER A 367 -30.60 6.37 5.30
CA SER A 367 -29.32 7.08 5.20
C SER A 367 -28.27 6.26 4.43
N PRO A 368 -27.49 6.88 3.51
CA PRO A 368 -26.41 6.20 2.79
C PRO A 368 -25.42 5.45 3.70
N LEU A 369 -25.24 5.92 4.94
CA LEU A 369 -24.31 5.31 5.91
C LEU A 369 -24.59 3.83 6.19
N ILE A 370 -25.85 3.39 6.02
CA ILE A 370 -26.34 2.04 6.30
C ILE A 370 -26.86 1.31 5.06
N TYR A 371 -26.37 1.66 3.86
CA TYR A 371 -26.81 1.07 2.58
C TYR A 371 -26.67 -0.47 2.52
N ASP A 372 -25.70 -1.01 3.26
CA ASP A 372 -25.38 -2.43 3.42
C ASP A 372 -26.08 -3.09 4.64
N GLY A 373 -26.87 -2.31 5.38
CA GLY A 373 -27.51 -2.69 6.65
C GLY A 373 -26.58 -2.68 7.87
N ASN A 374 -25.32 -2.21 7.75
CA ASN A 374 -24.36 -2.21 8.84
C ASN A 374 -24.50 -0.97 9.74
N THR A 375 -24.92 -1.15 10.98
CA THR A 375 -25.14 -0.07 11.96
C THR A 375 -24.03 0.08 13.00
N ASN A 376 -22.89 -0.59 12.82
CA ASN A 376 -21.74 -0.51 13.75
C ASN A 376 -21.23 0.93 13.88
N GLY A 377 -21.17 1.45 15.12
CA GLY A 377 -20.82 2.84 15.42
C GLY A 377 -19.56 3.35 14.73
N ASN A 378 -18.46 2.59 14.77
CA ASN A 378 -17.20 3.01 14.17
C ASN A 378 -17.30 3.06 12.63
N VAL A 379 -17.93 2.06 12.01
CA VAL A 379 -18.11 2.01 10.55
C VAL A 379 -18.97 3.18 10.08
N VAL A 380 -20.12 3.41 10.71
CA VAL A 380 -21.02 4.50 10.28
C VAL A 380 -20.44 5.90 10.58
N TRP A 381 -19.53 6.02 11.55
CA TRP A 381 -18.80 7.26 11.87
C TRP A 381 -17.80 7.64 10.77
N TYR A 382 -16.94 6.72 10.35
CA TYR A 382 -16.03 6.94 9.21
C TYR A 382 -16.81 7.25 7.93
N ARG A 383 -17.92 6.53 7.67
CA ARG A 383 -18.85 6.85 6.58
C ARG A 383 -19.49 8.24 6.71
N ASN A 384 -19.83 8.70 7.92
CA ASN A 384 -20.42 10.02 8.15
C ASN A 384 -19.43 11.15 7.82
N TYR A 385 -18.15 10.98 8.18
CA TYR A 385 -17.08 11.88 7.74
C TYR A 385 -16.98 11.96 6.21
N ALA A 386 -16.85 10.82 5.52
CA ALA A 386 -16.77 10.75 4.07
C ALA A 386 -18.00 11.35 3.36
N ASN A 387 -19.21 11.07 3.86
CA ASN A 387 -20.48 11.60 3.35
C ASN A 387 -20.54 13.14 3.47
N ARG A 388 -20.01 13.70 4.57
CA ARG A 388 -19.96 15.15 4.81
C ARG A 388 -18.89 15.85 3.98
N ALA A 389 -17.73 15.23 3.80
CA ALA A 389 -16.70 15.68 2.86
C ALA A 389 -17.24 15.73 1.40
N LEU A 390 -18.04 14.73 1.02
CA LEU A 390 -18.73 14.69 -0.28
C LEU A 390 -19.80 15.79 -0.41
N ASN A 391 -20.58 16.07 0.64
CA ASN A 391 -21.50 17.23 0.65
C ASN A 391 -20.74 18.56 0.49
N VAL A 392 -19.61 18.76 1.17
CA VAL A 392 -18.76 19.96 0.98
C VAL A 392 -18.31 20.07 -0.48
N SER A 393 -17.78 19.00 -1.07
CA SER A 393 -17.40 18.98 -2.49
C SER A 393 -18.56 19.36 -3.42
N GLN A 394 -19.75 18.81 -3.19
CA GLN A 394 -20.95 19.10 -3.99
C GLN A 394 -21.42 20.56 -3.84
N VAL A 395 -21.36 21.15 -2.64
CA VAL A 395 -21.69 22.57 -2.43
C VAL A 395 -20.68 23.47 -3.16
N PHE A 396 -19.38 23.20 -3.06
CA PHE A 396 -18.35 23.93 -3.83
C PHE A 396 -18.56 23.78 -5.34
N ARG A 397 -18.86 22.58 -5.84
CA ARG A 397 -19.20 22.29 -7.23
C ARG A 397 -20.42 23.10 -7.71
N SER A 398 -21.43 23.29 -6.86
CA SER A 398 -22.62 24.09 -7.18
C SER A 398 -22.34 25.59 -7.34
N VAL A 399 -21.27 26.11 -6.72
CA VAL A 399 -20.88 27.53 -6.77
C VAL A 399 -19.82 27.82 -7.84
N PHE A 400 -18.82 26.94 -7.98
CA PHE A 400 -17.72 27.10 -8.95
C PHE A 400 -18.01 26.49 -10.33
N GLY A 401 -18.94 25.54 -10.42
CA GLY A 401 -19.25 24.80 -11.65
C GLY A 401 -18.27 23.66 -11.95
N ASP A 402 -18.75 22.65 -12.68
CA ASP A 402 -18.04 21.37 -12.87
C ASP A 402 -16.65 21.51 -13.49
N SER A 403 -16.44 22.49 -14.38
CA SER A 403 -15.16 22.70 -15.09
C SER A 403 -14.03 23.24 -14.20
N ALA A 404 -14.38 23.85 -13.06
CA ALA A 404 -13.41 24.36 -12.08
C ALA A 404 -13.06 23.34 -10.98
N MET A 405 -13.87 22.29 -10.81
CA MET A 405 -13.59 21.19 -9.88
C MET A 405 -12.46 20.31 -10.39
N ILE A 406 -11.65 19.78 -9.46
CA ILE A 406 -10.42 18.99 -9.68
C ILE A 406 -9.27 19.80 -10.33
N SER A 407 -9.59 20.65 -11.31
CA SER A 407 -8.68 21.51 -12.07
C SER A 407 -8.21 22.77 -11.30
N ARG A 408 -9.10 23.40 -10.52
CA ARG A 408 -8.81 24.59 -9.69
C ARG A 408 -9.22 24.38 -8.23
N VAL A 409 -10.46 23.97 -8.00
CA VAL A 409 -10.98 23.60 -6.67
C VAL A 409 -10.71 22.12 -6.46
N ARG A 410 -9.95 21.79 -5.41
CA ARG A 410 -9.44 20.46 -5.11
C ARG A 410 -9.96 20.02 -3.74
N PRO A 411 -11.17 19.43 -3.67
CA PRO A 411 -11.64 18.81 -2.44
C PRO A 411 -10.74 17.63 -2.07
N LEU A 412 -10.58 17.42 -0.77
CA LEU A 412 -9.71 16.41 -0.21
C LEU A 412 -10.49 15.54 0.79
N ILE A 413 -10.04 14.30 0.96
CA ILE A 413 -10.52 13.37 1.97
C ILE A 413 -9.32 12.71 2.65
N PHE A 414 -9.32 12.64 3.98
CA PHE A 414 -8.19 12.13 4.75
C PHE A 414 -8.65 11.12 5.80
N TRP A 415 -7.73 10.27 6.22
CA TRP A 415 -7.97 9.20 7.19
C TRP A 415 -6.84 9.12 8.21
N GLN A 416 -7.09 8.46 9.34
CA GLN A 416 -6.08 8.30 10.39
C GLN A 416 -4.84 7.57 9.86
N TYR A 417 -3.66 8.15 10.10
CA TYR A 417 -2.39 7.54 9.71
C TYR A 417 -2.19 6.19 10.44
N ASN A 418 -1.54 5.25 9.77
CA ASN A 418 -1.38 3.86 10.22
C ASN A 418 -2.69 3.06 10.50
N ASN A 419 -3.88 3.59 10.21
CA ASN A 419 -5.18 2.95 10.47
C ASN A 419 -5.99 2.68 9.18
N LEU A 420 -5.30 2.23 8.12
CA LEU A 420 -5.88 2.02 6.79
C LEU A 420 -7.06 1.03 6.81
N ASN A 421 -6.90 -0.10 7.52
CA ASN A 421 -7.87 -1.20 7.64
C ASN A 421 -9.05 -0.85 8.59
N SER A 422 -9.48 0.42 8.60
CA SER A 422 -10.67 0.93 9.29
C SER A 422 -11.08 2.26 8.68
N SER A 423 -10.34 3.36 8.90
CA SER A 423 -10.78 4.69 8.40
C SER A 423 -10.77 4.74 6.87
N ALA A 424 -9.62 4.50 6.21
CA ALA A 424 -9.55 4.52 4.75
C ALA A 424 -10.47 3.47 4.10
N GLU A 425 -10.53 2.27 4.67
CA GLU A 425 -11.38 1.16 4.22
C GLU A 425 -12.89 1.50 4.29
N ASP A 426 -13.40 1.88 5.47
CA ASP A 426 -14.83 2.17 5.68
C ASP A 426 -15.28 3.45 4.96
N GLU A 427 -14.39 4.42 4.74
CA GLU A 427 -14.64 5.66 3.97
C GLU A 427 -14.68 5.41 2.45
N LEU A 428 -13.59 4.88 1.88
CA LEU A 428 -13.40 4.81 0.43
C LEU A 428 -14.29 3.74 -0.21
N LEU A 429 -14.47 2.58 0.44
CA LEU A 429 -15.40 1.54 -0.04
C LEU A 429 -16.85 2.02 0.01
N PHE A 430 -17.28 2.72 1.06
CA PHE A 430 -18.63 3.31 1.12
C PHE A 430 -18.87 4.29 -0.03
N LEU A 431 -17.92 5.21 -0.26
CA LEU A 431 -18.05 6.17 -1.35
C LEU A 431 -18.08 5.48 -2.72
N ASN A 432 -17.25 4.47 -2.93
CA ASN A 432 -17.17 3.76 -4.21
C ASN A 432 -18.43 2.91 -4.44
N ASP A 433 -18.88 2.19 -3.42
CA ASP A 433 -20.00 1.27 -3.57
C ASP A 433 -21.30 2.07 -3.71
N TYR A 434 -21.52 3.10 -2.89
CA TYR A 434 -22.75 3.89 -2.94
C TYR A 434 -22.80 4.95 -4.06
N TYR A 435 -21.71 5.69 -4.32
CA TYR A 435 -21.73 6.81 -5.29
C TYR A 435 -21.14 6.46 -6.67
N ASN A 436 -20.36 5.37 -6.79
CA ASN A 436 -19.89 4.84 -8.08
C ASN A 436 -20.65 3.55 -8.50
N ASN A 437 -21.57 3.03 -7.66
CA ASN A 437 -22.27 1.75 -7.84
C ASN A 437 -21.30 0.55 -8.00
N ALA A 438 -20.11 0.62 -7.38
CA ALA A 438 -18.98 -0.28 -7.67
C ALA A 438 -19.20 -1.74 -7.21
N ASP A 439 -20.10 -1.95 -6.25
CA ASP A 439 -20.56 -3.26 -5.77
C ASP A 439 -21.47 -4.00 -6.77
N GLY A 440 -21.85 -3.34 -7.88
CA GLY A 440 -22.77 -3.85 -8.89
C GLY A 440 -24.25 -3.79 -8.47
N ILE A 441 -24.61 -2.87 -7.59
CA ILE A 441 -25.98 -2.51 -7.20
C ILE A 441 -26.22 -1.04 -7.58
N GLN A 442 -27.43 -0.70 -8.05
CA GLN A 442 -27.77 0.68 -8.39
C GLN A 442 -28.28 1.42 -7.16
N HIS A 443 -27.38 2.05 -6.42
CA HIS A 443 -27.71 2.95 -5.31
C HIS A 443 -28.03 4.36 -5.82
N VAL A 444 -27.22 4.88 -6.74
CA VAL A 444 -27.44 6.18 -7.41
C VAL A 444 -27.80 6.03 -8.88
N SER A 445 -28.60 6.97 -9.41
CA SER A 445 -29.02 7.00 -10.82
C SER A 445 -27.90 7.39 -11.79
N THR A 446 -26.97 8.23 -11.32
CA THR A 446 -25.80 8.70 -12.08
C THR A 446 -24.54 8.41 -11.24
N PRO A 447 -23.89 7.24 -11.41
CA PRO A 447 -22.68 6.91 -10.67
C PRO A 447 -21.49 7.76 -11.15
N HIS A 448 -20.59 8.08 -10.21
CA HIS A 448 -19.34 8.78 -10.45
C HIS A 448 -18.21 8.19 -9.59
N PRO A 449 -16.98 8.07 -10.11
CA PRO A 449 -15.82 7.61 -9.33
C PRO A 449 -15.42 8.67 -8.29
N LEU A 450 -14.64 8.28 -7.28
CA LEU A 450 -14.22 9.20 -6.20
C LEU A 450 -13.44 10.40 -6.73
N SER A 451 -12.67 10.22 -7.80
CA SER A 451 -12.00 11.26 -8.61
C SER A 451 -12.90 12.39 -9.11
N TYR A 452 -14.22 12.18 -9.19
CA TYR A 452 -15.19 13.24 -9.48
C TYR A 452 -15.51 14.11 -8.26
N PHE A 453 -15.48 13.54 -7.05
CA PHE A 453 -15.79 14.25 -5.81
C PHE A 453 -14.54 14.85 -5.16
N PHE A 454 -13.40 14.17 -5.23
CA PHE A 454 -12.15 14.55 -4.57
C PHE A 454 -11.01 14.58 -5.56
N TRP A 455 -10.09 15.53 -5.39
CA TRP A 455 -8.82 15.57 -6.12
C TRP A 455 -7.87 14.52 -5.53
N GLY A 456 -7.68 14.53 -4.22
CA GLY A 456 -6.71 13.66 -3.55
C GLY A 456 -7.08 13.28 -2.13
N GLY A 457 -6.26 12.41 -1.54
CA GLY A 457 -6.40 11.96 -0.15
C GLY A 457 -5.19 11.18 0.37
N GLY A 458 -5.21 10.85 1.65
CA GLY A 458 -4.12 10.18 2.36
C GLY A 458 -4.28 10.22 3.88
N GLY A 459 -3.21 9.88 4.60
CA GLY A 459 -3.05 10.18 6.03
C GLY A 459 -1.91 11.17 6.25
N ALA A 460 -1.38 11.24 7.47
CA ALA A 460 -0.19 12.02 7.77
C ALA A 460 1.09 11.32 7.29
N ALA A 461 2.08 12.11 6.86
CA ALA A 461 3.38 11.69 6.34
C ALA A 461 4.55 12.00 7.31
N TYR A 462 4.30 11.99 8.62
CA TYR A 462 5.31 12.25 9.66
C TYR A 462 6.46 11.22 9.58
N PHE A 463 7.69 11.72 9.59
CA PHE A 463 8.92 10.91 9.63
C PHE A 463 9.59 10.99 11.00
N ASN A 464 10.12 9.85 11.43
CA ASN A 464 10.76 9.66 12.72
C ASN A 464 12.21 9.19 12.53
N SER A 465 12.87 8.79 13.61
CA SER A 465 14.16 8.11 13.59
C SER A 465 14.01 6.62 13.91
N ASN A 466 15.06 5.82 13.67
CA ASN A 466 15.07 4.44 14.16
C ASN A 466 15.24 4.34 15.70
N ASN A 467 15.44 5.45 16.42
CA ASN A 467 15.48 5.50 17.87
C ASN A 467 15.05 6.88 18.43
N ASP A 468 13.75 7.17 18.44
CA ASP A 468 13.22 8.46 18.94
C ASP A 468 13.49 8.68 20.45
N SER A 469 13.89 7.63 21.17
CA SER A 469 14.33 7.69 22.58
C SER A 469 15.85 7.89 22.74
N ALA A 470 16.53 8.37 21.70
CA ALA A 470 17.97 8.68 21.73
C ALA A 470 18.34 9.67 22.84
N ALA A 471 19.47 9.40 23.51
CA ALA A 471 19.96 10.23 24.62
C ALA A 471 20.64 11.53 24.16
N THR A 472 21.09 11.59 22.91
CA THR A 472 21.71 12.77 22.29
C THR A 472 21.23 12.96 20.85
N VAL A 473 21.39 14.18 20.31
CA VAL A 473 21.08 14.49 18.91
C VAL A 473 21.98 13.70 17.95
N ASP A 474 23.21 13.41 18.34
CA ASP A 474 24.14 12.60 17.53
C ASP A 474 23.68 11.15 17.44
N ASP A 475 23.23 10.55 18.56
CA ASP A 475 22.64 9.20 18.56
C ASP A 475 21.33 9.14 17.75
N LEU A 476 20.53 10.21 17.79
CA LEU A 476 19.28 10.33 17.04
C LEU A 476 19.54 10.24 15.52
N PHE A 477 20.41 11.11 14.99
CA PHE A 477 20.79 11.08 13.57
C PHE A 477 21.58 9.83 13.19
N ALA A 478 22.44 9.30 14.08
CA ALA A 478 23.19 8.06 13.83
C ALA A 478 22.31 6.81 13.76
N SER A 479 21.10 6.84 14.34
CA SER A 479 20.12 5.76 14.16
C SER A 479 19.53 5.71 12.74
N GLY A 480 19.55 6.83 12.01
CA GLY A 480 18.92 7.00 10.70
C GLY A 480 17.56 7.72 10.79
N ILE A 481 17.41 8.75 9.95
CA ILE A 481 16.22 9.61 9.82
C ILE A 481 16.05 9.94 8.31
N PRO A 482 14.92 9.64 7.66
CA PRO A 482 13.76 8.89 8.16
C PRO A 482 14.08 7.48 8.69
N GLU A 483 13.15 6.92 9.44
CA GLU A 483 13.23 5.55 9.94
C GLU A 483 13.03 4.52 8.81
N ALA A 484 13.63 3.34 8.96
CA ALA A 484 13.70 2.33 7.88
C ALA A 484 12.33 1.77 7.43
N SER A 485 11.24 2.03 8.17
CA SER A 485 9.87 1.66 7.78
C SER A 485 9.13 2.74 6.99
N TYR A 486 9.64 3.98 6.93
CA TYR A 486 8.94 5.16 6.42
C TYR A 486 8.43 4.98 4.98
N GLN A 487 9.32 4.67 4.03
CA GLN A 487 8.96 4.39 2.63
C GLN A 487 7.86 3.31 2.50
N GLY A 488 7.92 2.25 3.31
CA GLY A 488 6.91 1.19 3.32
C GLY A 488 5.52 1.68 3.72
N ARG A 489 5.44 2.62 4.67
CA ARG A 489 4.18 3.26 5.06
C ARG A 489 3.66 4.21 3.98
N LEU A 490 4.54 5.01 3.38
CA LEU A 490 4.17 5.94 2.29
C LEU A 490 3.66 5.19 1.05
N ASN A 491 4.31 4.09 0.69
CA ASN A 491 3.87 3.22 -0.41
C ASN A 491 2.46 2.67 -0.15
N ASN A 492 2.17 2.24 1.08
CA ASN A 492 0.85 1.72 1.45
C ASN A 492 -0.23 2.82 1.41
N GLN A 493 0.01 3.98 2.03
CA GLN A 493 -0.93 5.12 1.97
C GLN A 493 -1.22 5.57 0.53
N THR A 494 -0.17 5.67 -0.31
CA THR A 494 -0.31 6.07 -1.71
C THR A 494 -1.06 5.02 -2.53
N SER A 495 -0.84 3.74 -2.26
CA SER A 495 -1.60 2.65 -2.90
C SER A 495 -3.10 2.81 -2.69
N TRP A 496 -3.52 3.07 -1.44
CA TRP A 496 -4.93 3.30 -1.11
C TRP A 496 -5.53 4.49 -1.87
N ALA A 497 -4.86 5.64 -1.93
CA ALA A 497 -5.35 6.77 -2.73
C ALA A 497 -5.51 6.39 -4.23
N ARG A 498 -4.48 5.76 -4.81
CA ARG A 498 -4.42 5.43 -6.24
C ARG A 498 -5.44 4.37 -6.67
N TYR A 499 -5.77 3.39 -5.82
CA TYR A 499 -6.77 2.36 -6.13
C TYR A 499 -8.19 2.92 -6.36
N PHE A 500 -8.51 4.06 -5.77
CA PHE A 500 -9.78 4.78 -5.98
C PHE A 500 -9.64 5.98 -6.93
N GLY A 501 -8.50 6.12 -7.60
CA GLY A 501 -8.24 7.19 -8.57
C GLY A 501 -7.95 8.56 -7.97
N LEU A 502 -7.53 8.61 -6.70
CA LEU A 502 -7.20 9.87 -6.01
C LEU A 502 -5.71 10.19 -6.13
N HIS A 503 -5.41 11.48 -6.22
CA HIS A 503 -4.06 12.02 -6.04
C HIS A 503 -3.57 11.77 -4.61
N ALA A 504 -2.30 11.47 -4.44
CA ALA A 504 -1.74 11.15 -3.12
C ALA A 504 -1.35 12.44 -2.37
N ALA A 505 -2.02 12.67 -1.23
CA ALA A 505 -1.93 13.91 -0.46
C ALA A 505 -1.82 13.65 1.04
N ALA A 506 -0.92 14.34 1.73
CA ALA A 506 -0.79 14.32 3.17
C ALA A 506 -1.29 15.63 3.78
N TYR A 507 -2.21 15.58 4.76
CA TYR A 507 -2.73 16.76 5.46
C TYR A 507 -1.69 17.34 6.44
N GLU A 508 -0.83 16.50 7.01
CA GLU A 508 0.37 16.87 7.76
C GLU A 508 1.55 15.93 7.47
N GLY A 509 2.74 16.26 7.97
CA GLY A 509 3.98 15.52 7.77
C GLY A 509 5.19 16.33 8.25
N SER A 510 6.38 16.06 7.71
CA SER A 510 7.67 16.55 8.22
C SER A 510 8.07 15.84 9.54
N TRP A 511 8.93 16.49 10.32
CA TRP A 511 9.57 15.99 11.53
C TRP A 511 8.55 15.59 12.62
N GLY A 512 8.44 14.29 12.91
CA GLY A 512 7.55 13.70 13.93
C GLY A 512 8.23 13.36 15.27
N ILE A 513 9.50 13.72 15.46
CA ILE A 513 10.29 13.34 16.65
C ILE A 513 10.10 14.37 17.77
N GLU A 514 9.42 13.96 18.83
CA GLU A 514 9.10 14.80 20.00
C GLU A 514 10.17 14.78 21.10
N GLY A 515 9.96 15.59 22.14
CA GLY A 515 10.78 15.65 23.35
C GLY A 515 12.10 16.41 23.18
N THR A 516 12.82 16.62 24.29
CA THR A 516 13.98 17.53 24.33
C THR A 516 15.06 17.26 23.28
N VAL A 517 15.31 15.98 22.95
CA VAL A 517 16.31 15.60 21.92
C VAL A 517 15.73 15.74 20.51
N GLY A 518 14.45 15.43 20.30
CA GLY A 518 13.73 15.71 19.06
C GLY A 518 13.68 17.20 18.73
N ASP A 519 13.37 18.06 19.72
CA ASP A 519 13.36 19.52 19.60
C ASP A 519 14.75 20.11 19.30
N GLN A 520 15.81 19.53 19.86
CA GLN A 520 17.19 19.91 19.53
C GLN A 520 17.59 19.44 18.13
N GLY A 521 17.21 18.22 17.74
CA GLY A 521 17.45 17.68 16.40
C GLY A 521 16.72 18.45 15.30
N ARG A 522 15.48 18.88 15.57
CA ARG A 522 14.63 19.71 14.69
C ARG A 522 15.29 21.02 14.25
N VAL A 523 16.16 21.59 15.10
CA VAL A 523 16.92 22.82 14.82
C VAL A 523 18.41 22.57 14.52
N ASP A 524 18.86 21.32 14.52
CA ASP A 524 20.20 20.92 14.09
C ASP A 524 20.31 21.02 12.55
N PRO A 525 21.44 21.49 11.98
CA PRO A 525 21.64 21.57 10.53
C PRO A 525 21.33 20.28 9.75
N ARG A 526 21.48 19.09 10.38
CA ARG A 526 21.18 17.79 9.76
C ARG A 526 19.69 17.58 9.46
N ALA A 527 18.78 18.23 10.20
CA ALA A 527 17.34 18.14 9.92
C ALA A 527 16.97 18.67 8.53
N LYS A 528 17.81 19.55 7.93
CA LYS A 528 17.64 19.97 6.54
C LYS A 528 17.70 18.77 5.58
N GLN A 529 18.64 17.85 5.77
CA GLN A 529 18.78 16.71 4.88
C GLN A 529 17.68 15.68 5.13
N ALA A 530 17.31 15.43 6.39
CA ALA A 530 16.22 14.51 6.74
C ALA A 530 14.87 14.86 6.08
N LEU A 531 14.50 16.15 5.99
CA LEU A 531 13.28 16.55 5.25
C LEU A 531 13.44 16.44 3.72
N ILE A 532 14.64 16.63 3.17
CA ILE A 532 14.92 16.37 1.73
C ILE A 532 14.79 14.87 1.43
N ASP A 533 15.28 14.01 2.30
CA ASP A 533 15.21 12.56 2.14
C ASP A 533 13.78 12.05 2.32
N SER A 534 13.05 12.51 3.34
CA SER A 534 11.61 12.26 3.51
C SER A 534 10.79 12.69 2.29
N PHE A 535 11.08 13.85 1.71
CA PHE A 535 10.39 14.33 0.51
C PHE A 535 10.75 13.51 -0.75
N ASN A 536 11.99 13.02 -0.83
CA ASN A 536 12.39 12.09 -1.89
C ASN A 536 11.67 10.75 -1.74
N ASP A 537 11.50 10.21 -0.53
CA ASP A 537 10.74 8.97 -0.29
C ASP A 537 9.24 9.13 -0.62
N TRP A 538 8.67 10.31 -0.34
CA TRP A 538 7.32 10.69 -0.80
C TRP A 538 7.22 10.76 -2.33
N SER A 539 8.23 11.31 -2.99
CA SER A 539 8.29 11.37 -4.46
C SER A 539 8.44 9.97 -5.08
N ARG A 540 9.26 9.11 -4.48
CA ARG A 540 9.40 7.67 -4.83
C ARG A 540 8.08 6.92 -4.73
N ALA A 541 7.26 7.24 -3.73
CA ALA A 541 5.96 6.60 -3.53
C ALA A 541 4.88 7.01 -4.55
N GLY A 542 5.09 8.07 -5.35
CA GLY A 542 4.04 8.67 -6.19
C GLY A 542 3.13 9.64 -5.42
N GLY A 543 3.71 10.31 -4.42
CA GLY A 543 3.07 11.32 -3.59
C GLY A 543 3.17 12.72 -4.20
N GLU A 544 2.05 13.45 -4.27
CA GLU A 544 1.95 14.69 -5.05
C GLU A 544 1.81 15.96 -4.19
N MET A 545 1.29 15.81 -2.97
CA MET A 545 0.98 16.93 -2.08
C MET A 545 1.46 16.63 -0.66
N TYR A 546 2.64 17.15 -0.30
CA TYR A 546 3.25 16.99 1.02
C TYR A 546 2.98 18.26 1.84
N THR A 547 2.12 18.20 2.86
CA THR A 547 1.92 19.34 3.77
C THR A 547 2.85 19.19 4.96
N ALA A 548 3.89 20.00 5.06
CA ALA A 548 4.78 19.98 6.21
C ALA A 548 4.04 20.56 7.44
N GLY A 549 4.11 19.86 8.58
CA GLY A 549 3.41 20.23 9.82
C GLY A 549 3.85 21.58 10.40
N THR A 550 3.04 22.11 11.31
CA THR A 550 3.30 23.34 12.08
C THR A 550 4.50 23.21 13.00
N PHE A 551 4.63 22.06 13.65
CA PHE A 551 5.39 21.91 14.90
C PHE A 551 6.88 22.20 14.71
N GLY A 552 7.28 23.40 15.14
CA GLY A 552 8.67 23.79 15.23
C GLY A 552 9.42 23.91 13.90
N GLN A 553 8.73 24.28 12.81
CA GLN A 553 9.38 24.80 11.60
C GLN A 553 10.37 25.94 11.94
N TRP A 554 10.03 26.73 12.96
CA TRP A 554 10.84 27.79 13.56
C TRP A 554 10.47 27.95 15.04
N ASN A 555 11.33 28.61 15.83
CA ASN A 555 11.01 29.05 17.20
C ASN A 555 10.88 30.59 17.31
N ASP A 556 11.47 31.36 16.38
CA ASP A 556 11.34 32.81 16.23
C ASP A 556 10.85 33.11 14.80
N PHE A 557 9.62 33.63 14.66
CA PHE A 557 8.98 33.89 13.37
C PHE A 557 9.72 34.97 12.55
N LYS A 558 10.35 35.96 13.22
CA LYS A 558 11.21 36.97 12.58
C LYS A 558 12.43 36.36 11.89
N GLN A 559 12.78 35.12 12.25
CA GLN A 559 13.96 34.39 11.79
C GLN A 559 13.63 33.07 11.07
N ALA A 560 12.37 32.85 10.64
CA ALA A 560 11.90 31.58 10.06
C ALA A 560 12.82 31.03 8.95
N SER A 561 13.32 31.87 8.05
CA SER A 561 14.23 31.50 6.95
C SER A 561 15.60 30.97 7.38
N SER A 562 15.99 31.11 8.65
CA SER A 562 17.23 30.57 9.21
C SER A 562 17.16 29.09 9.61
N TYR A 563 15.95 28.52 9.76
CA TYR A 563 15.77 27.18 10.32
C TYR A 563 15.98 26.05 9.29
N PRO A 564 16.51 24.88 9.69
CA PRO A 564 16.89 23.80 8.77
C PRO A 564 15.73 23.27 7.90
N LEU A 565 14.55 23.07 8.49
CA LEU A 565 13.36 22.58 7.78
C LEU A 565 12.83 23.59 6.75
N VAL A 566 12.87 24.88 7.08
CA VAL A 566 12.47 25.97 6.15
C VAL A 566 13.47 26.10 4.99
N GLN A 567 14.76 25.91 5.26
CA GLN A 567 15.80 25.84 4.23
C GLN A 567 15.70 24.58 3.36
N ALA A 568 15.27 23.45 3.92
CA ALA A 568 14.93 22.25 3.14
C ALA A 568 13.74 22.53 2.23
N ALA A 569 12.67 23.14 2.74
CA ALA A 569 11.51 23.50 1.93
C ALA A 569 11.85 24.45 0.77
N ALA A 570 12.68 25.46 1.03
CA ALA A 570 13.20 26.37 0.00
C ALA A 570 14.08 25.66 -1.04
N THR A 571 14.78 24.59 -0.65
CA THR A 571 15.57 23.74 -1.56
C THR A 571 14.63 22.87 -2.40
N ILE A 572 13.69 22.18 -1.76
CA ILE A 572 12.72 21.26 -2.39
C ILE A 572 11.85 21.98 -3.44
N ASN A 573 11.30 23.15 -3.12
CA ASN A 573 10.44 23.90 -4.03
C ASN A 573 11.18 24.79 -5.05
N ALA A 574 12.52 24.78 -5.06
CA ALA A 574 13.30 25.49 -6.08
C ALA A 574 13.01 24.91 -7.49
N SER A 575 13.10 25.74 -8.54
CA SER A 575 12.76 25.33 -9.92
C SER A 575 13.72 24.33 -10.54
N ASP A 576 14.91 24.17 -9.97
CA ASP A 576 16.01 23.30 -10.39
C ASP A 576 16.16 22.02 -9.52
N PHE A 577 15.49 21.94 -8.37
CA PHE A 577 15.45 20.71 -7.57
C PHE A 577 14.65 19.62 -8.31
N THR A 578 15.33 18.52 -8.63
CA THR A 578 14.74 17.31 -9.22
C THR A 578 14.47 16.30 -8.09
N PRO A 579 13.21 15.94 -7.81
CA PRO A 579 12.89 14.91 -6.82
C PRO A 579 13.38 13.51 -7.25
N ALA A 580 13.53 12.61 -6.29
CA ALA A 580 13.80 11.20 -6.58
C ALA A 580 12.65 10.57 -7.42
N PRO A 581 12.97 9.71 -8.40
CA PRO A 581 11.97 9.14 -9.31
C PRO A 581 11.04 8.13 -8.63
N LEU A 582 9.80 8.08 -9.11
CA LEU A 582 8.76 7.09 -8.78
C LEU A 582 9.31 5.65 -8.87
N ASN A 583 9.24 4.90 -7.78
CA ASN A 583 9.64 3.49 -7.71
C ASN A 583 8.49 2.54 -7.31
N LEU A 584 7.29 3.08 -7.03
CA LEU A 584 6.09 2.31 -6.76
C LEU A 584 5.39 1.88 -8.07
N GLY A 585 4.72 0.73 -8.04
CA GLY A 585 3.95 0.17 -9.17
C GLY A 585 4.77 -0.70 -10.13
N GLN A 586 4.09 -1.61 -10.83
CA GLN A 586 4.71 -2.44 -11.87
C GLN A 586 5.04 -1.57 -13.10
N VAL A 587 6.31 -1.51 -13.48
CA VAL A 587 6.75 -0.79 -14.69
C VAL A 587 6.12 -1.43 -15.93
N VAL A 588 5.49 -0.60 -16.76
CA VAL A 588 4.86 -1.02 -18.03
C VAL A 588 5.74 -0.62 -19.21
N ASP A 589 6.13 -1.61 -20.02
CA ASP A 589 6.89 -1.40 -21.27
C ASP A 589 6.02 -0.64 -22.29
N ALA A 590 6.62 0.37 -22.96
CA ALA A 590 5.94 1.21 -23.95
C ALA A 590 5.72 0.52 -25.31
N ASN A 591 6.38 -0.62 -25.56
CA ASN A 591 6.42 -1.34 -26.84
C ASN A 591 5.95 -2.81 -26.70
N ASN A 592 6.21 -3.46 -25.56
CA ASN A 592 5.89 -4.87 -25.32
C ASN A 592 4.72 -5.05 -24.32
N PRO A 593 3.94 -6.14 -24.40
CA PRO A 593 2.95 -6.46 -23.37
C PRO A 593 3.61 -6.70 -22.01
N THR A 594 3.08 -6.02 -20.98
CA THR A 594 3.46 -6.22 -19.58
C THR A 594 2.47 -7.17 -18.92
N PHE A 595 2.98 -8.17 -18.21
CA PHE A 595 2.21 -9.25 -17.57
C PHE A 595 2.28 -9.10 -16.05
N ILE A 596 1.14 -9.18 -15.37
CA ILE A 596 1.01 -8.90 -13.94
C ILE A 596 0.29 -10.07 -13.26
N GLY A 597 1.05 -10.93 -12.58
CA GLY A 597 0.54 -12.16 -11.98
C GLY A 597 -0.52 -11.93 -10.90
N ALA A 598 -1.60 -12.70 -10.93
CA ALA A 598 -2.73 -12.60 -10.01
C ALA A 598 -2.76 -13.70 -8.93
N ALA A 599 -1.67 -14.47 -8.76
CA ALA A 599 -1.50 -15.47 -7.70
C ALA A 599 -2.69 -16.45 -7.52
N HIS A 600 -3.33 -16.86 -8.62
CA HIS A 600 -4.52 -17.74 -8.64
C HIS A 600 -5.72 -17.24 -7.80
N TYR A 601 -5.88 -15.92 -7.69
CA TYR A 601 -6.90 -15.28 -6.88
C TYR A 601 -8.33 -15.58 -7.36
N SER A 602 -9.18 -16.12 -6.48
CA SER A 602 -10.59 -16.44 -6.80
C SER A 602 -11.53 -15.37 -6.27
N MET A 603 -12.23 -14.69 -7.18
CA MET A 603 -13.10 -13.55 -6.87
C MET A 603 -14.55 -13.99 -6.65
N ASN A 604 -14.97 -14.02 -5.39
CA ASN A 604 -16.33 -14.34 -4.99
C ASN A 604 -17.19 -13.06 -4.92
N ARG A 605 -18.52 -13.13 -4.81
CA ARG A 605 -19.42 -11.98 -4.58
C ARG A 605 -20.32 -12.33 -3.40
N THR A 606 -19.77 -12.16 -2.21
CA THR A 606 -20.40 -12.49 -0.94
C THR A 606 -21.63 -11.60 -0.72
N GLY A 607 -22.82 -12.21 -0.71
CA GLY A 607 -24.07 -11.51 -0.42
C GLY A 607 -24.15 -11.04 1.03
N LEU A 608 -24.79 -9.89 1.24
CA LEU A 608 -24.88 -9.23 2.55
C LEU A 608 -25.56 -10.12 3.60
N ASN A 609 -24.81 -10.44 4.66
CA ASN A 609 -25.30 -11.14 5.85
C ASN A 609 -24.68 -10.55 7.14
N GLY A 610 -24.65 -9.21 7.23
CA GLY A 610 -24.69 -8.50 8.51
C GLY A 610 -23.44 -8.48 9.41
N ALA A 611 -22.23 -8.24 8.86
CA ALA A 611 -21.11 -7.56 9.56
C ALA A 611 -19.87 -7.47 8.65
N ARG A 612 -19.34 -6.24 8.44
CA ARG A 612 -18.23 -5.87 7.52
C ARG A 612 -18.42 -6.35 6.06
N THR A 613 -18.41 -5.39 5.15
CA THR A 613 -18.46 -5.62 3.71
C THR A 613 -17.13 -6.11 3.16
N ASN A 614 -16.79 -7.39 3.41
CA ASN A 614 -16.00 -8.17 2.45
C ASN A 614 -16.86 -8.34 1.19
N LEU A 615 -17.02 -7.27 0.39
CA LEU A 615 -17.81 -7.25 -0.85
C LEU A 615 -17.03 -7.87 -2.01
N GLY A 616 -16.70 -9.15 -1.82
CA GLY A 616 -16.36 -10.04 -2.91
C GLY A 616 -15.00 -9.79 -3.54
N ASN A 617 -13.93 -9.97 -2.75
CA ASN A 617 -12.56 -10.19 -3.23
C ASN A 617 -12.18 -9.27 -4.41
N GLU A 618 -12.01 -7.97 -4.16
CA GLU A 618 -11.35 -7.09 -5.13
C GLU A 618 -9.83 -7.21 -5.04
N THR A 619 -9.15 -7.00 -6.16
CA THR A 619 -7.68 -6.98 -6.24
C THR A 619 -7.22 -5.88 -7.18
N SER A 620 -6.17 -5.17 -6.78
CA SER A 620 -5.78 -3.89 -7.36
C SER A 620 -4.29 -3.88 -7.66
N TYR A 621 -3.94 -3.43 -8.86
CA TYR A 621 -2.57 -3.42 -9.39
C TYR A 621 -2.17 -1.98 -9.68
N LEU A 622 -1.05 -1.54 -9.10
CA LEU A 622 -0.43 -0.26 -9.46
C LEU A 622 0.44 -0.42 -10.71
N LEU A 623 0.32 0.53 -11.63
CA LEU A 623 1.08 0.61 -12.87
C LEU A 623 1.97 1.84 -12.85
N ASN A 624 3.26 1.67 -13.13
CA ASN A 624 4.21 2.76 -13.32
C ASN A 624 4.42 2.94 -14.84
N ILE A 625 3.87 4.02 -15.37
CA ILE A 625 3.86 4.30 -16.80
C ILE A 625 4.98 5.30 -17.14
N GLY A 626 5.87 4.95 -18.08
CA GLY A 626 6.97 5.82 -18.49
C GLY A 626 6.61 6.85 -19.57
N THR A 627 5.59 6.59 -20.38
CA THR A 627 5.26 7.38 -21.59
C THR A 627 3.76 7.41 -21.87
N THR A 628 3.23 8.54 -22.34
CA THR A 628 1.84 8.62 -22.81
C THR A 628 1.64 7.69 -24.00
N ASN A 629 0.77 6.68 -23.86
CA ASN A 629 0.40 5.78 -24.95
C ASN A 629 -1.02 5.24 -24.73
N THR A 630 -1.65 4.73 -25.80
CA THR A 630 -2.85 3.91 -25.67
C THR A 630 -2.42 2.49 -25.30
N TYR A 631 -3.07 1.90 -24.29
CA TYR A 631 -2.83 0.54 -23.83
C TYR A 631 -4.15 -0.26 -23.83
N GLN A 632 -4.12 -1.47 -24.36
CA GLN A 632 -5.16 -2.48 -24.21
C GLN A 632 -4.99 -3.19 -22.87
N VAL A 633 -6.07 -3.20 -22.07
CA VAL A 633 -6.15 -3.95 -20.81
C VAL A 633 -6.84 -5.27 -21.09
N SER A 634 -6.22 -6.38 -20.72
CA SER A 634 -6.80 -7.72 -20.77
C SER A 634 -6.64 -8.46 -19.46
N VAL A 635 -7.56 -9.39 -19.17
CA VAL A 635 -7.55 -10.20 -17.95
C VAL A 635 -7.59 -11.67 -18.34
N SER A 636 -6.64 -12.45 -17.83
CA SER A 636 -6.63 -13.91 -17.94
C SER A 636 -7.43 -14.50 -16.78
N ALA A 637 -8.60 -15.05 -17.11
CA ALA A 637 -9.56 -15.54 -16.12
C ALA A 637 -10.22 -16.85 -16.57
N GLY A 638 -10.74 -17.60 -15.60
CA GLY A 638 -11.38 -18.89 -15.81
C GLY A 638 -12.41 -19.19 -14.73
N ASN A 639 -13.36 -20.06 -15.04
CA ASN A 639 -14.40 -20.50 -14.11
C ASN A 639 -14.90 -21.89 -14.50
N THR A 640 -15.44 -22.64 -13.55
CA THR A 640 -16.08 -23.96 -13.76
C THR A 640 -17.52 -23.84 -14.28
N ALA A 641 -18.10 -22.65 -14.24
CA ALA A 641 -19.44 -22.35 -14.73
C ALA A 641 -19.51 -21.00 -15.46
N ALA A 642 -20.46 -20.87 -16.40
CA ALA A 642 -20.73 -19.62 -17.11
C ALA A 642 -21.63 -18.69 -16.28
N GLY A 643 -21.50 -17.37 -16.51
CA GLY A 643 -22.28 -16.33 -15.81
C GLY A 643 -21.48 -15.50 -14.80
N GLY A 644 -20.18 -15.79 -14.64
CA GLY A 644 -19.26 -14.93 -13.92
C GLY A 644 -19.00 -13.61 -14.64
N GLN A 645 -18.89 -12.52 -13.89
CA GLN A 645 -18.59 -11.18 -14.42
C GLN A 645 -17.67 -10.40 -13.47
N ILE A 646 -16.75 -9.65 -14.06
CA ILE A 646 -15.74 -8.85 -13.35
C ILE A 646 -15.82 -7.42 -13.86
N GLY A 647 -16.02 -6.46 -12.97
CA GLY A 647 -15.79 -5.05 -13.25
C GLY A 647 -14.29 -4.77 -13.29
N VAL A 648 -13.82 -4.19 -14.38
CA VAL A 648 -12.45 -3.72 -14.57
C VAL A 648 -12.46 -2.21 -14.48
N TYR A 649 -11.83 -1.68 -13.45
CA TYR A 649 -11.76 -0.25 -13.15
C TYR A 649 -10.35 0.27 -13.43
N GLU A 650 -10.27 1.49 -13.96
CA GLU A 650 -9.06 2.25 -14.25
C GLU A 650 -9.13 3.54 -13.41
N ASP A 651 -8.18 3.74 -12.50
CA ASP A 651 -8.17 4.88 -11.56
C ASP A 651 -9.56 5.09 -10.89
N GLY A 652 -10.09 4.02 -10.28
CA GLY A 652 -11.43 3.98 -9.67
C GLY A 652 -12.62 4.05 -10.63
N ALA A 653 -12.42 4.35 -11.92
CA ALA A 653 -13.48 4.56 -12.89
C ALA A 653 -13.67 3.36 -13.82
N LEU A 654 -14.90 2.83 -13.91
CA LEU A 654 -15.18 1.62 -14.70
C LEU A 654 -14.69 1.80 -16.16
N LEU A 655 -13.87 0.85 -16.62
CA LEU A 655 -13.44 0.70 -18.00
C LEU A 655 -14.42 -0.23 -18.74
N SER A 656 -14.72 -1.39 -18.15
CA SER A 656 -15.75 -2.32 -18.64
C SER A 656 -16.13 -3.37 -17.59
N THR A 657 -17.17 -4.15 -17.90
CA THR A 657 -17.46 -5.42 -17.21
C THR A 657 -17.18 -6.57 -18.18
N ILE A 658 -16.17 -7.38 -17.89
CA ILE A 658 -15.89 -8.60 -18.67
C ILE A 658 -16.77 -9.76 -18.20
N SER A 659 -17.13 -10.65 -19.12
CA SER A 659 -17.74 -11.94 -18.79
C SER A 659 -16.65 -13.01 -18.67
N VAL A 660 -16.63 -13.75 -17.57
CA VAL A 660 -15.59 -14.74 -17.31
C VAL A 660 -15.83 -16.00 -18.14
N PRO A 661 -14.83 -16.49 -18.88
CA PRO A 661 -14.97 -17.70 -19.68
C PRO A 661 -15.19 -18.94 -18.81
N ASN A 662 -16.15 -19.79 -19.20
CA ASN A 662 -16.25 -21.13 -18.64
C ASN A 662 -15.18 -22.02 -19.27
N THR A 663 -14.09 -22.22 -18.54
CA THR A 663 -12.93 -23.03 -18.91
C THR A 663 -13.00 -24.45 -18.33
N GLY A 664 -14.05 -24.76 -17.56
CA GLY A 664 -14.25 -26.04 -16.89
C GLY A 664 -13.36 -26.28 -15.66
N SER A 665 -12.48 -25.33 -15.32
CA SER A 665 -11.60 -25.40 -14.14
C SER A 665 -11.30 -24.00 -13.59
N THR A 666 -10.99 -23.89 -12.30
CA THR A 666 -10.40 -22.68 -11.70
C THR A 666 -8.90 -22.52 -12.03
N THR A 667 -8.27 -23.54 -12.63
CA THR A 667 -6.84 -23.58 -13.04
C THR A 667 -6.62 -23.57 -14.55
N SER A 668 -7.68 -23.35 -15.34
CA SER A 668 -7.63 -23.20 -16.80
C SER A 668 -8.18 -21.82 -17.14
N TYR A 669 -7.51 -21.09 -18.03
CA TYR A 669 -7.75 -19.66 -18.22
C TYR A 669 -7.89 -19.29 -19.69
N GLN A 670 -8.61 -18.21 -19.95
CA GLN A 670 -8.69 -17.57 -21.26
C GLN A 670 -8.54 -16.05 -21.09
N THR A 671 -7.74 -15.43 -21.93
CA THR A 671 -7.53 -13.99 -21.94
C THR A 671 -8.72 -13.26 -22.54
N VAL A 672 -9.36 -12.39 -21.78
CA VAL A 672 -10.46 -11.53 -22.22
C VAL A 672 -9.99 -10.08 -22.27
N VAL A 673 -10.16 -9.41 -23.42
CA VAL A 673 -9.91 -7.97 -23.54
C VAL A 673 -10.97 -7.24 -22.71
N ALA A 674 -10.53 -6.46 -21.73
CA ALA A 674 -11.40 -5.57 -20.98
C ALA A 674 -11.68 -4.28 -21.77
N GLY A 675 -10.67 -3.73 -22.44
CA GLY A 675 -10.84 -2.51 -23.22
C GLY A 675 -9.50 -1.91 -23.62
N SER A 676 -9.49 -0.61 -23.89
CA SER A 676 -8.26 0.14 -24.09
C SER A 676 -8.43 1.56 -23.57
N THR A 677 -7.40 2.07 -22.91
CA THR A 677 -7.37 3.44 -22.38
C THR A 677 -6.06 4.12 -22.80
N SER A 678 -5.91 5.42 -22.52
CA SER A 678 -4.67 6.16 -22.77
C SER A 678 -4.08 6.66 -21.46
N PHE A 679 -3.15 5.89 -20.91
CA PHE A 679 -2.37 6.29 -19.77
C PHE A 679 -1.40 7.43 -20.15
N SER A 680 -1.14 8.30 -19.19
CA SER A 680 -0.04 9.27 -19.20
C SER A 680 1.15 8.67 -18.43
N PRO A 681 2.34 9.28 -18.41
CA PRO A 681 3.33 8.95 -17.39
C PRO A 681 2.73 9.03 -15.97
N GLY A 682 3.38 8.34 -15.04
CA GLY A 682 3.06 8.37 -13.62
C GLY A 682 2.43 7.09 -13.08
N LEU A 683 1.99 7.16 -11.83
CA LEU A 683 1.34 6.07 -11.11
C LEU A 683 -0.18 5.99 -11.41
N HIS A 684 -0.61 4.86 -11.97
CA HIS A 684 -1.99 4.52 -12.32
C HIS A 684 -2.46 3.25 -11.59
N SER A 685 -3.77 2.96 -11.58
CA SER A 685 -4.30 1.68 -11.06
C SER A 685 -5.25 0.95 -12.00
N ILE A 686 -5.19 -0.39 -11.95
CA ILE A 686 -6.23 -1.30 -12.45
C ILE A 686 -6.79 -2.10 -11.28
N THR A 687 -8.09 -1.96 -11.03
CA THR A 687 -8.81 -2.67 -9.95
C THR A 687 -9.81 -3.64 -10.56
N LEU A 688 -9.79 -4.90 -10.12
CA LEU A 688 -10.69 -5.97 -10.54
C LEU A 688 -11.64 -6.33 -9.40
N ARG A 689 -12.95 -6.39 -9.68
CA ARG A 689 -13.97 -6.71 -8.66
C ARG A 689 -15.11 -7.57 -9.21
N ALA A 690 -15.65 -8.48 -8.40
CA ALA A 690 -16.73 -9.37 -8.78
C ALA A 690 -18.08 -8.63 -8.93
N SER A 691 -18.55 -8.44 -10.17
CA SER A 691 -19.80 -7.73 -10.46
C SER A 691 -21.01 -8.66 -10.71
N GLY A 692 -20.78 -9.93 -11.05
CA GLY A 692 -21.82 -10.91 -11.37
C GLY A 692 -21.32 -12.34 -11.28
N GLN A 693 -22.22 -13.31 -11.07
CA GLN A 693 -21.85 -14.69 -10.74
C GLN A 693 -22.78 -15.77 -11.33
N PRO A 694 -22.25 -16.99 -11.57
CA PRO A 694 -23.06 -18.19 -11.72
C PRO A 694 -23.77 -18.55 -10.42
N SER A 695 -24.76 -19.46 -10.50
CA SER A 695 -25.32 -20.16 -9.35
C SER A 695 -24.26 -21.07 -8.69
N GLY A 696 -23.44 -20.51 -7.80
CA GLY A 696 -22.34 -21.22 -7.15
C GLY A 696 -21.36 -20.36 -6.32
N GLY A 697 -21.35 -19.04 -6.47
CA GLY A 697 -20.64 -18.13 -5.54
C GLY A 697 -19.24 -17.66 -5.96
N ASN A 698 -18.69 -18.10 -7.10
CA ASN A 698 -17.41 -17.62 -7.67
C ASN A 698 -17.64 -16.89 -9.01
N ALA A 699 -17.14 -15.65 -9.15
CA ALA A 699 -17.23 -14.87 -10.39
C ALA A 699 -16.15 -15.33 -11.38
N GLY A 700 -14.96 -15.64 -10.88
CA GLY A 700 -13.86 -16.17 -11.67
C GLY A 700 -12.59 -16.28 -10.86
N THR A 701 -11.74 -17.23 -11.25
CA THR A 701 -10.35 -17.30 -10.78
C THR A 701 -9.47 -16.59 -11.80
N LEU A 702 -8.66 -15.65 -11.31
CA LEU A 702 -7.68 -14.89 -12.08
C LEU A 702 -6.36 -15.65 -12.20
N ASN A 703 -5.67 -15.45 -13.32
CA ASN A 703 -4.27 -15.82 -13.49
C ASN A 703 -3.38 -14.58 -13.60
N GLU A 704 -3.79 -13.59 -14.39
CA GLU A 704 -2.91 -12.50 -14.82
C GLU A 704 -3.69 -11.30 -15.38
N VAL A 705 -3.16 -10.09 -15.21
CA VAL A 705 -3.56 -8.89 -15.96
C VAL A 705 -2.49 -8.58 -17.00
N ILE A 706 -2.90 -8.26 -18.23
CA ILE A 706 -2.01 -7.89 -19.33
C ILE A 706 -2.26 -6.44 -19.71
N ILE A 707 -1.21 -5.63 -19.69
CA ILE A 707 -1.20 -4.25 -20.17
C ILE A 707 -0.39 -4.22 -21.47
N GLN A 708 -1.07 -4.13 -22.61
CA GLN A 708 -0.45 -4.23 -23.94
C GLN A 708 -0.46 -2.87 -24.65
N PRO A 709 0.70 -2.35 -25.12
CA PRO A 709 0.76 -1.16 -25.97
C PRO A 709 -0.09 -1.28 -27.25
N GLY A 710 -0.81 -0.20 -27.58
CA GLY A 710 -1.72 -0.12 -28.71
C GLY A 710 -2.97 -0.98 -28.54
N THR A 711 -3.45 -1.57 -29.64
CA THR A 711 -4.62 -2.45 -29.68
C THR A 711 -4.36 -3.63 -30.60
N GLY A 712 -4.63 -4.85 -30.16
CA GLY A 712 -4.43 -6.05 -30.99
C GLY A 712 -5.14 -7.28 -30.47
N THR A 713 -4.69 -8.45 -30.91
CA THR A 713 -4.97 -9.72 -30.24
C THR A 713 -4.04 -9.82 -29.02
N PRO A 714 -4.55 -10.17 -27.83
CA PRO A 714 -3.70 -10.40 -26.67
C PRO A 714 -2.69 -11.53 -26.90
N PRO A 715 -1.49 -11.47 -26.30
CA PRO A 715 -0.54 -12.57 -26.33
C PRO A 715 -1.11 -13.82 -25.66
N SER A 716 -0.76 -14.99 -26.19
CA SER A 716 -1.08 -16.28 -25.57
C SER A 716 -0.18 -16.52 -24.37
N ILE A 717 -0.78 -16.55 -23.17
CA ILE A 717 -0.06 -16.90 -21.93
C ILE A 717 0.25 -18.40 -21.95
N PRO A 718 1.47 -18.84 -21.59
CA PRO A 718 1.79 -20.25 -21.39
C PRO A 718 0.93 -20.90 -20.30
N ALA A 719 0.80 -22.22 -20.32
CA ALA A 719 0.32 -22.93 -19.12
C ALA A 719 1.33 -22.75 -17.97
N PRO A 720 0.90 -22.63 -16.70
CA PRO A 720 1.82 -22.48 -15.56
C PRO A 720 2.94 -23.53 -15.57
N GLY A 721 4.18 -23.06 -15.41
CA GLY A 721 5.39 -23.87 -15.51
C GLY A 721 6.04 -23.94 -16.91
N ALA A 722 5.34 -23.58 -17.99
CA ALA A 722 5.91 -23.53 -19.34
C ALA A 722 6.57 -22.18 -19.64
N LEU A 723 7.71 -22.20 -20.36
CA LEU A 723 8.43 -20.99 -20.77
C LEU A 723 7.62 -20.12 -21.76
N PRO A 724 7.85 -18.80 -21.84
CA PRO A 724 7.16 -17.94 -22.79
C PRO A 724 7.55 -18.27 -24.23
N ASN A 725 6.61 -18.07 -25.17
CA ASN A 725 6.81 -18.45 -26.57
C ASN A 725 8.08 -17.80 -27.18
N GLY A 726 8.89 -18.61 -27.87
CA GLY A 726 10.19 -18.22 -28.41
C GLY A 726 11.39 -18.53 -27.50
N TRP A 727 11.19 -18.73 -26.19
CA TRP A 727 12.24 -19.19 -25.28
C TRP A 727 12.40 -20.71 -25.32
N LEU A 728 13.64 -21.16 -25.45
CA LEU A 728 14.07 -22.56 -25.33
C LEU A 728 14.93 -22.71 -24.07
N SER A 729 15.17 -23.93 -23.58
CA SER A 729 16.22 -24.17 -22.60
C SER A 729 16.93 -25.50 -22.80
N GLN A 730 18.19 -25.58 -22.33
CA GLN A 730 19.00 -26.78 -22.29
C GLN A 730 20.20 -26.63 -21.34
N ASP A 731 20.82 -27.75 -21.01
CA ASP A 731 22.16 -27.77 -20.43
C ASP A 731 23.24 -27.49 -21.50
N ILE A 732 24.30 -26.82 -21.08
CA ILE A 732 25.49 -26.51 -21.86
C ILE A 732 26.68 -27.25 -21.23
N GLY A 733 27.50 -27.90 -22.08
CA GLY A 733 28.64 -28.70 -21.61
C GLY A 733 28.24 -30.05 -20.99
N SER A 734 29.10 -30.59 -20.13
CA SER A 734 28.90 -31.89 -19.46
C SER A 734 28.49 -31.71 -18.00
N VAL A 735 27.24 -31.27 -17.80
CA VAL A 735 26.64 -31.14 -16.46
C VAL A 735 26.46 -32.51 -15.78
N GLY A 736 26.56 -32.56 -14.46
CA GLY A 736 26.40 -33.79 -13.67
C GLY A 736 24.96 -34.04 -13.19
N GLN A 737 24.13 -32.99 -13.12
CA GLN A 737 22.68 -33.08 -12.98
C GLN A 737 22.01 -32.31 -14.11
N VAL A 738 20.89 -32.82 -14.63
CA VAL A 738 20.11 -32.18 -15.71
C VAL A 738 19.37 -30.97 -15.15
N GLY A 739 19.57 -29.80 -15.76
CA GLY A 739 18.90 -28.56 -15.38
C GLY A 739 17.46 -28.48 -15.89
N SER A 740 16.74 -27.43 -15.46
CA SER A 740 15.37 -27.16 -15.89
C SER A 740 15.05 -25.68 -15.76
N ALA A 741 13.99 -25.22 -16.44
CA ALA A 741 13.50 -23.86 -16.29
C ALA A 741 11.98 -23.82 -16.36
N THR A 742 11.39 -22.92 -15.58
CA THR A 742 9.95 -22.64 -15.60
C THR A 742 9.69 -21.14 -15.64
N PHE A 743 8.50 -20.74 -16.07
CA PHE A 743 8.03 -19.36 -15.99
C PHE A 743 6.66 -19.30 -15.33
N ASN A 744 6.51 -18.44 -14.33
CA ASN A 744 5.27 -18.24 -13.58
C ASN A 744 5.20 -16.78 -13.07
N ASN A 745 4.04 -16.13 -13.17
CA ASN A 745 3.77 -14.80 -12.60
C ASN A 745 4.79 -13.69 -12.99
N GLY A 746 5.41 -13.76 -14.17
CA GLY A 746 6.44 -12.80 -14.60
C GLY A 746 7.90 -13.20 -14.27
N THR A 747 8.10 -14.24 -13.46
CA THR A 747 9.42 -14.73 -13.04
C THR A 747 9.83 -15.96 -13.84
N PHE A 748 11.07 -15.98 -14.32
CA PHE A 748 11.78 -17.18 -14.76
C PHE A 748 12.52 -17.79 -13.57
N SER A 749 12.19 -19.02 -13.19
CA SER A 749 12.98 -19.82 -12.25
C SER A 749 13.84 -20.78 -13.05
N VAL A 750 15.16 -20.56 -13.04
CA VAL A 750 16.14 -21.28 -13.87
C VAL A 750 17.04 -22.10 -12.96
N THR A 751 17.08 -23.41 -13.18
CA THR A 751 17.79 -24.39 -12.34
C THR A 751 18.88 -25.08 -13.13
N GLY A 752 20.13 -25.00 -12.67
CA GLY A 752 21.29 -25.56 -13.37
C GLY A 752 22.27 -26.28 -12.45
N SER A 753 23.04 -27.18 -13.04
CA SER A 753 24.26 -27.76 -12.47
C SER A 753 25.44 -27.31 -13.31
N GLY A 754 26.64 -27.31 -12.75
CA GLY A 754 27.84 -26.91 -13.48
C GLY A 754 29.09 -26.89 -12.63
N GLY A 755 30.25 -27.14 -13.25
CA GLY A 755 31.55 -26.95 -12.61
C GLY A 755 32.00 -25.49 -12.57
N ASP A 756 31.84 -24.76 -13.69
CA ASP A 756 31.99 -23.31 -13.82
C ASP A 756 31.58 -22.86 -15.26
N ILE A 757 31.28 -21.57 -15.47
CA ILE A 757 31.25 -20.90 -16.77
C ILE A 757 32.63 -20.26 -17.03
N SER A 758 33.67 -21.07 -17.30
CA SER A 758 35.07 -20.59 -17.24
C SER A 758 36.08 -21.45 -18.04
N ASN A 759 37.37 -21.26 -17.76
CA ASN A 759 38.51 -21.99 -18.33
C ASN A 759 38.47 -22.09 -19.86
N THR A 760 38.23 -23.27 -20.45
CA THR A 760 38.09 -23.48 -21.90
C THR A 760 36.77 -24.15 -22.30
N SER A 761 35.89 -24.46 -21.34
CA SER A 761 34.54 -24.98 -21.56
C SER A 761 33.64 -24.63 -20.38
N ASP A 762 32.46 -24.11 -20.68
CA ASP A 762 31.39 -23.87 -19.71
C ASP A 762 30.70 -25.19 -19.31
N GLN A 763 30.06 -25.19 -18.13
CA GLN A 763 29.04 -26.16 -17.70
C GLN A 763 27.94 -25.39 -16.94
N PHE A 764 26.69 -25.34 -17.45
CA PHE A 764 25.57 -24.58 -16.84
C PHE A 764 24.22 -24.88 -17.52
N HIS A 765 23.09 -24.41 -16.98
CA HIS A 765 21.78 -24.43 -17.67
C HIS A 765 21.44 -23.06 -18.28
N PHE A 766 20.92 -23.07 -19.52
CA PHE A 766 20.71 -21.86 -20.33
C PHE A 766 19.28 -21.79 -20.86
N VAL A 767 18.61 -20.65 -20.67
CA VAL A 767 17.25 -20.34 -21.16
C VAL A 767 17.35 -19.20 -22.15
N TYR A 768 17.06 -19.43 -23.43
CA TYR A 768 17.58 -18.59 -24.52
C TYR A 768 16.63 -18.39 -25.70
N GLN A 769 16.94 -17.39 -26.52
CA GLN A 769 16.43 -17.22 -27.88
C GLN A 769 17.60 -17.08 -28.88
N GLN A 770 17.35 -17.35 -30.16
CA GLN A 770 18.27 -17.01 -31.25
C GLN A 770 17.98 -15.59 -31.76
N VAL A 771 19.01 -14.75 -31.84
CA VAL A 771 18.87 -13.33 -32.21
C VAL A 771 19.89 -12.95 -33.28
N THR A 772 19.45 -12.28 -34.34
CA THR A 772 20.30 -11.76 -35.42
C THR A 772 20.57 -10.27 -35.26
N GLY A 773 21.84 -9.88 -35.36
CA GLY A 773 22.31 -8.49 -35.33
C GLY A 773 22.44 -7.89 -33.92
N ASP A 774 22.23 -6.59 -33.85
CA ASP A 774 22.25 -5.79 -32.61
C ASP A 774 21.12 -6.21 -31.67
N THR A 775 21.40 -6.22 -30.36
CA THR A 775 20.45 -6.71 -29.36
C THR A 775 20.75 -6.16 -27.96
N THR A 776 19.73 -6.10 -27.11
CA THR A 776 19.86 -5.80 -25.67
C THR A 776 19.06 -6.82 -24.89
N ILE A 777 19.67 -7.40 -23.85
CA ILE A 777 18.99 -8.21 -22.84
C ILE A 777 19.12 -7.56 -21.46
N VAL A 778 18.02 -7.52 -20.72
CA VAL A 778 17.92 -7.01 -19.35
C VAL A 778 17.19 -8.04 -18.49
N ALA A 779 17.63 -8.21 -17.25
CA ALA A 779 16.89 -8.92 -16.22
C ALA A 779 17.15 -8.30 -14.85
N ARG A 780 16.23 -8.49 -13.90
CA ARG A 780 16.51 -8.32 -12.48
C ARG A 780 16.66 -9.71 -11.85
N VAL A 781 17.85 -10.01 -11.33
CA VAL A 781 18.03 -11.19 -10.48
C VAL A 781 17.35 -10.88 -9.15
N THR A 782 16.38 -11.68 -8.75
CA THR A 782 15.65 -11.51 -7.49
C THR A 782 16.13 -12.47 -6.42
N TRP A 783 16.55 -13.66 -6.81
CA TRP A 783 17.15 -14.64 -5.91
C TRP A 783 18.18 -15.52 -6.64
N LEU A 784 19.16 -16.01 -5.88
CA LEU A 784 20.10 -17.06 -6.27
C LEU A 784 20.42 -17.86 -5.00
N GLY A 785 20.36 -19.18 -5.08
CA GLY A 785 20.81 -20.03 -3.97
C GLY A 785 22.33 -19.97 -3.75
N ASP A 786 22.79 -20.48 -2.61
CA ASP A 786 24.21 -20.57 -2.29
C ASP A 786 24.69 -22.03 -2.23
N SER A 787 25.04 -22.60 -3.40
CA SER A 787 25.83 -23.83 -3.49
C SER A 787 27.33 -23.56 -3.41
N ASN A 788 27.75 -22.35 -3.82
CA ASN A 788 29.13 -21.91 -3.87
C ASN A 788 29.20 -20.38 -3.99
N SER A 789 30.19 -19.75 -3.38
CA SER A 789 30.46 -18.31 -3.54
C SER A 789 30.62 -17.85 -4.99
N TYR A 790 31.06 -18.75 -5.88
CA TYR A 790 31.27 -18.50 -7.31
C TYR A 790 30.15 -19.04 -8.22
N ALA A 791 29.05 -19.55 -7.67
CA ALA A 791 27.85 -19.90 -8.44
C ALA A 791 27.26 -18.65 -9.11
N LYS A 792 26.55 -18.79 -10.25
CA LYS A 792 26.21 -17.63 -11.09
C LYS A 792 24.75 -17.64 -11.53
N ALA A 793 24.10 -16.48 -11.47
CA ALA A 793 22.87 -16.17 -12.20
C ALA A 793 23.10 -14.93 -13.06
N GLY A 794 22.92 -15.04 -14.38
CA GLY A 794 23.29 -13.96 -15.28
C GLY A 794 22.53 -13.89 -16.61
N VAL A 795 22.71 -12.78 -17.31
CA VAL A 795 22.31 -12.61 -18.72
C VAL A 795 23.55 -12.84 -19.60
N MET A 796 23.41 -13.65 -20.65
CA MET A 796 24.51 -14.08 -21.51
C MET A 796 24.19 -13.89 -23.00
N ILE A 797 25.22 -13.56 -23.79
CA ILE A 797 25.26 -13.64 -25.26
C ILE A 797 26.37 -14.63 -25.65
N ARG A 798 26.10 -15.63 -26.48
CA ARG A 798 27.10 -16.65 -26.90
C ARG A 798 27.05 -17.01 -28.39
N SER A 799 28.20 -17.38 -28.96
CA SER A 799 28.38 -17.69 -30.40
C SER A 799 27.63 -18.95 -30.85
N SER A 800 27.69 -20.01 -30.06
CA SER A 800 26.99 -21.28 -30.28
C SER A 800 26.52 -21.90 -28.95
N LEU A 801 25.86 -23.06 -29.01
CA LEU A 801 25.44 -23.84 -27.83
C LEU A 801 26.51 -24.85 -27.37
N ASP A 802 27.70 -24.85 -27.98
CA ASP A 802 28.81 -25.73 -27.59
C ASP A 802 29.43 -25.26 -26.27
N GLY A 803 29.94 -26.18 -25.43
CA GLY A 803 30.54 -25.82 -24.13
C GLY A 803 31.73 -24.85 -24.24
N GLY A 804 32.53 -24.95 -25.30
CA GLY A 804 33.65 -24.04 -25.54
C GLY A 804 33.29 -22.68 -26.17
N ALA A 805 32.03 -22.39 -26.46
CA ALA A 805 31.63 -21.24 -27.28
C ALA A 805 32.05 -19.89 -26.67
N ALA A 806 32.54 -18.99 -27.53
CA ALA A 806 32.78 -17.59 -27.21
C ALA A 806 31.51 -16.97 -26.61
N ASN A 807 31.63 -16.30 -25.48
CA ASN A 807 30.49 -15.79 -24.74
C ASN A 807 30.81 -14.52 -23.94
N ALA A 808 29.77 -13.78 -23.62
CA ALA A 808 29.77 -12.57 -22.81
C ALA A 808 28.65 -12.71 -21.77
N ILE A 809 28.94 -12.57 -20.48
CA ILE A 809 27.96 -12.71 -19.40
C ILE A 809 28.08 -11.54 -18.40
N THR A 810 26.93 -10.97 -18.02
CA THR A 810 26.79 -10.17 -16.79
C THR A 810 26.08 -11.05 -15.77
N TYR A 811 26.68 -11.34 -14.61
CA TYR A 811 26.10 -12.22 -13.60
C TYR A 811 26.17 -11.62 -12.19
N TYR A 812 25.32 -12.11 -11.30
CA TYR A 812 25.44 -12.02 -9.83
C TYR A 812 25.88 -13.39 -9.26
N SER A 813 26.68 -13.41 -8.20
CA SER A 813 27.06 -14.62 -7.45
C SER A 813 26.88 -14.46 -5.92
N PRO A 814 26.75 -15.56 -5.15
CA PRO A 814 26.52 -15.48 -3.69
C PRO A 814 27.59 -14.74 -2.88
N SER A 815 28.80 -14.58 -3.41
CA SER A 815 29.84 -13.69 -2.86
C SER A 815 29.44 -12.21 -2.80
N GLY A 816 28.44 -11.78 -3.59
CA GLY A 816 28.12 -10.39 -3.86
C GLY A 816 28.78 -9.83 -5.13
N ASP A 817 29.66 -10.58 -5.80
CA ASP A 817 30.29 -10.16 -7.05
C ASP A 817 29.24 -10.03 -8.16
N THR A 818 29.15 -8.85 -8.80
CA THR A 818 28.28 -8.65 -9.97
C THR A 818 29.02 -8.01 -11.12
N THR A 819 29.64 -8.83 -11.98
CA THR A 819 30.67 -8.38 -12.93
C THR A 819 30.39 -8.78 -14.37
N PHE A 820 31.19 -8.22 -15.27
CA PHE A 820 31.32 -8.67 -16.65
C PHE A 820 32.40 -9.74 -16.75
N GLN A 821 32.06 -10.87 -17.37
CA GLN A 821 32.97 -11.96 -17.69
C GLN A 821 32.80 -12.38 -19.15
N GLU A 822 33.90 -12.80 -19.77
CA GLU A 822 33.97 -13.03 -21.22
C GLU A 822 34.87 -14.20 -21.63
N ARG A 823 34.59 -14.74 -22.82
CA ARG A 823 35.43 -15.64 -23.60
C ARG A 823 35.41 -15.13 -25.05
N LEU A 824 36.47 -14.45 -25.49
CA LEU A 824 36.49 -13.74 -26.78
C LEU A 824 36.52 -14.65 -28.03
N THR A 825 36.96 -15.90 -27.88
CA THR A 825 37.10 -16.88 -28.97
C THR A 825 36.71 -18.28 -28.50
N ASP A 826 36.19 -19.12 -29.41
CA ASP A 826 35.74 -20.47 -29.07
C ASP A 826 36.93 -21.33 -28.59
N ASN A 827 36.78 -21.96 -27.42
CA ASN A 827 37.81 -22.71 -26.67
C ASN A 827 38.99 -21.84 -26.16
N GLY A 828 38.91 -20.51 -26.31
CA GLY A 828 39.83 -19.57 -25.67
C GLY A 828 39.62 -19.48 -24.15
N GLY A 829 40.53 -18.80 -23.46
CA GLY A 829 40.43 -18.55 -22.02
C GLY A 829 39.31 -17.58 -21.64
N THR A 830 38.91 -17.62 -20.37
CA THR A 830 37.92 -16.70 -19.78
C THR A 830 38.61 -15.55 -19.02
N THR A 831 38.09 -14.32 -19.12
CA THR A 831 38.55 -13.13 -18.38
C THR A 831 37.38 -12.39 -17.72
N HIS A 832 37.65 -11.65 -16.64
CA HIS A 832 36.69 -10.74 -16.00
C HIS A 832 37.40 -9.54 -15.37
N GLY A 833 36.65 -8.44 -15.20
CA GLY A 833 37.10 -7.27 -14.43
C GLY A 833 36.89 -7.44 -12.91
N THR A 834 37.57 -6.62 -12.10
CA THR A 834 37.37 -6.56 -10.65
C THR A 834 35.89 -6.37 -10.30
N PRO A 835 35.23 -7.32 -9.61
CA PRO A 835 33.79 -7.22 -9.39
C PRO A 835 33.40 -6.09 -8.43
N PRO A 836 32.37 -5.29 -8.76
CA PRO A 836 31.66 -4.49 -7.76
C PRO A 836 30.82 -5.41 -6.87
N GLN A 837 30.76 -5.09 -5.58
CA GLN A 837 29.94 -5.78 -4.59
C GLN A 837 28.51 -5.26 -4.62
N ARG A 838 27.53 -6.17 -4.60
CA ARG A 838 26.10 -5.89 -4.71
C ARG A 838 25.29 -6.80 -3.78
N ALA A 839 24.01 -6.52 -3.63
CA ALA A 839 23.03 -7.36 -2.94
C ALA A 839 21.79 -7.49 -3.81
N LEU A 840 21.09 -8.62 -3.72
CA LEU A 840 19.84 -8.84 -4.44
C LEU A 840 18.66 -8.09 -3.79
N PRO A 841 17.64 -7.69 -4.57
CA PRO A 841 17.54 -7.85 -6.02
C PRO A 841 18.41 -6.84 -6.78
N ASP A 842 19.08 -7.27 -7.86
CA ASP A 842 19.96 -6.42 -8.67
C ASP A 842 19.68 -6.56 -10.18
N TRP A 843 19.80 -5.47 -10.93
CA TRP A 843 19.56 -5.47 -12.37
C TRP A 843 20.85 -5.62 -13.16
N ILE A 844 20.79 -6.48 -14.18
CA ILE A 844 21.91 -6.84 -15.06
C ILE A 844 21.51 -6.67 -16.52
N LYS A 845 22.45 -6.20 -17.36
CA LYS A 845 22.22 -5.91 -18.78
C LYS A 845 23.44 -6.24 -19.64
N LEU A 846 23.18 -6.69 -20.86
CA LEU A 846 24.14 -6.73 -21.97
C LEU A 846 23.55 -6.02 -23.19
N VAL A 847 24.38 -5.26 -23.89
CA VAL A 847 24.07 -4.59 -25.16
C VAL A 847 25.09 -5.03 -26.20
N ARG A 848 24.67 -5.63 -27.32
CA ARG A 848 25.50 -5.88 -28.50
C ARG A 848 25.20 -4.83 -29.56
N SER A 849 26.22 -4.17 -30.08
CA SER A 849 26.14 -3.43 -31.34
C SER A 849 27.26 -3.84 -32.29
N GLY A 850 26.88 -4.37 -33.46
CA GLY A 850 27.80 -5.03 -34.40
C GLY A 850 28.57 -6.18 -33.73
N ASN A 851 29.86 -5.95 -33.51
CA ASN A 851 30.77 -6.91 -32.87
C ASN A 851 31.12 -6.54 -31.42
N THR A 852 30.78 -5.35 -30.94
CA THR A 852 31.07 -4.91 -29.57
C THR A 852 29.93 -5.30 -28.65
N VAL A 853 30.26 -5.84 -27.47
CA VAL A 853 29.32 -6.08 -26.37
C VAL A 853 29.69 -5.17 -25.21
N THR A 854 28.68 -4.62 -24.54
CA THR A 854 28.81 -3.70 -23.39
C THR A 854 27.93 -4.18 -22.25
N SER A 855 28.49 -4.26 -21.05
CA SER A 855 27.83 -4.77 -19.84
C SER A 855 27.52 -3.65 -18.85
N PHE A 856 26.34 -3.73 -18.23
CA PHE A 856 25.86 -2.75 -17.25
C PHE A 856 25.14 -3.41 -16.08
N ILE A 857 25.17 -2.75 -14.91
CA ILE A 857 24.40 -3.11 -13.71
C ILE A 857 23.59 -1.90 -13.19
N SER A 858 22.52 -2.12 -12.42
CA SER A 858 21.71 -1.04 -11.84
C SER A 858 20.96 -1.47 -10.57
N ALA A 859 20.92 -0.62 -9.54
CA ALA A 859 20.14 -0.89 -8.32
C ALA A 859 18.62 -0.69 -8.49
N ASP A 860 18.21 0.05 -9.53
CA ASP A 860 16.82 0.51 -9.70
C ASP A 860 16.26 0.24 -11.12
N GLY A 861 17.08 -0.31 -12.03
CA GLY A 861 16.70 -0.61 -13.43
C GLY A 861 16.75 0.61 -14.36
N THR A 862 17.03 1.80 -13.84
CA THR A 862 17.01 3.09 -14.55
C THR A 862 18.40 3.73 -14.64
N ASN A 863 19.16 3.73 -13.54
CA ASN A 863 20.50 4.29 -13.44
C ASN A 863 21.55 3.20 -13.70
N TRP A 864 22.10 3.17 -14.91
CA TRP A 864 22.96 2.08 -15.38
C TRP A 864 24.45 2.42 -15.33
N THR A 865 25.19 1.69 -14.48
CA THR A 865 26.65 1.73 -14.42
C THR A 865 27.23 0.74 -15.43
N GLN A 866 28.07 1.19 -16.35
CA GLN A 866 28.83 0.30 -17.23
C GLN A 866 29.95 -0.39 -16.43
N VAL A 867 30.05 -1.72 -16.53
CA VAL A 867 31.06 -2.53 -15.83
C VAL A 867 32.06 -3.23 -16.75
N GLY A 868 31.81 -3.29 -18.06
CA GLY A 868 32.74 -3.83 -19.03
C GLY A 868 32.32 -3.63 -20.49
N SER A 869 33.25 -3.80 -21.42
CA SER A 869 32.99 -3.86 -22.86
C SER A 869 34.19 -4.40 -23.64
N ASP A 870 33.97 -5.30 -24.60
CA ASP A 870 34.98 -5.75 -25.55
C ASP A 870 34.35 -6.18 -26.90
N THR A 871 35.18 -6.57 -27.88
CA THR A 871 34.83 -6.80 -29.28
C THR A 871 35.06 -8.25 -29.70
N TYR A 872 33.99 -8.91 -30.13
CA TYR A 872 33.90 -10.34 -30.38
C TYR A 872 33.89 -10.64 -31.88
N SER A 873 34.43 -11.79 -32.29
CA SER A 873 34.27 -12.31 -33.65
C SER A 873 32.97 -13.11 -33.81
N PHE A 874 31.85 -12.59 -33.27
CA PHE A 874 30.58 -13.31 -33.23
C PHE A 874 29.95 -13.48 -34.63
N PRO A 875 29.23 -14.61 -34.86
CA PRO A 875 28.35 -14.75 -36.01
C PRO A 875 27.23 -13.69 -36.02
N SER A 876 26.58 -13.53 -37.18
CA SER A 876 25.44 -12.61 -37.35
C SER A 876 24.25 -13.00 -36.47
N THR A 877 24.01 -14.29 -36.27
CA THR A 877 23.02 -14.84 -35.33
C THR A 877 23.73 -15.45 -34.13
N VAL A 878 23.32 -15.07 -32.93
CA VAL A 878 23.86 -15.52 -31.63
C VAL A 878 22.73 -16.03 -30.74
N TYR A 879 23.08 -16.69 -29.63
CA TYR A 879 22.13 -17.14 -28.62
C TYR A 879 22.18 -16.17 -27.44
N VAL A 880 21.02 -15.70 -26.99
CA VAL A 880 20.88 -14.67 -25.95
C VAL A 880 19.90 -15.14 -24.89
N GLY A 881 20.23 -15.02 -23.60
CA GLY A 881 19.34 -15.52 -22.55
C GLY A 881 19.85 -15.49 -21.11
N LEU A 882 19.15 -16.21 -20.24
CA LEU A 882 19.42 -16.37 -18.81
C LEU A 882 20.28 -17.62 -18.58
N ALA A 883 21.34 -17.51 -17.78
CA ALA A 883 22.29 -18.57 -17.46
C ALA A 883 22.34 -18.80 -15.95
N VAL A 884 22.27 -20.06 -15.50
CA VAL A 884 22.49 -20.47 -14.10
C VAL A 884 23.49 -21.61 -13.99
N ASP A 885 24.51 -21.40 -13.16
CA ASP A 885 25.60 -22.32 -12.83
C ASP A 885 25.69 -22.51 -11.31
N ALA A 886 25.83 -23.75 -10.87
CA ALA A 886 25.97 -24.10 -9.45
C ALA A 886 27.42 -23.97 -8.92
N HIS A 887 28.42 -23.97 -9.81
CA HIS A 887 29.85 -24.10 -9.47
C HIS A 887 30.14 -25.30 -8.52
N ASP A 888 29.28 -26.30 -8.62
CA ASP A 888 29.39 -27.67 -8.13
C ASP A 888 28.58 -28.57 -9.07
N ASN A 889 29.28 -29.39 -9.86
CA ASN A 889 28.65 -30.24 -10.86
C ASN A 889 27.92 -31.46 -10.26
N GLY A 890 27.95 -31.64 -8.93
CA GLY A 890 27.19 -32.67 -8.22
C GLY A 890 25.76 -32.25 -7.84
N THR A 891 25.50 -30.94 -7.74
CA THR A 891 24.24 -30.37 -7.22
C THR A 891 23.49 -29.55 -8.26
N LEU A 892 22.23 -29.19 -7.94
CA LEU A 892 21.42 -28.26 -8.71
C LEU A 892 21.23 -26.97 -7.91
N LEU A 893 21.35 -25.84 -8.57
CA LEU A 893 21.09 -24.51 -8.04
C LEU A 893 20.00 -23.81 -8.85
N THR A 894 19.10 -23.11 -8.18
CA THR A 894 18.09 -22.25 -8.85
C THR A 894 18.47 -20.77 -8.69
N GLY A 895 18.29 -20.01 -9.77
CA GLY A 895 18.29 -18.55 -9.79
C GLY A 895 16.97 -18.04 -10.38
N ASP A 896 16.39 -17.03 -9.74
CA ASP A 896 15.13 -16.41 -10.14
C ASP A 896 15.38 -15.04 -10.77
N PHE A 897 14.72 -14.80 -11.91
CA PHE A 897 14.82 -13.57 -12.69
C PHE A 897 13.43 -13.02 -12.99
N ASP A 898 13.18 -11.75 -12.68
CA ASP A 898 11.99 -11.04 -13.13
C ASP A 898 12.34 -9.81 -13.99
N ASN A 899 11.31 -9.15 -14.53
CA ASN A 899 11.44 -8.02 -15.45
C ASN A 899 12.38 -8.30 -16.65
N VAL A 900 12.41 -9.55 -17.09
CA VAL A 900 13.26 -10.03 -18.20
C VAL A 900 12.77 -9.47 -19.52
N SER A 901 13.62 -8.72 -20.22
CA SER A 901 13.32 -8.16 -21.55
C SER A 901 14.46 -8.43 -22.53
N LEU A 902 14.10 -8.74 -23.78
CA LEU A 902 15.01 -9.02 -24.87
C LEU A 902 14.56 -8.23 -26.11
N ASN A 903 15.41 -7.33 -26.59
CA ASN A 903 15.20 -6.53 -27.79
C ASN A 903 16.21 -6.95 -28.86
N GLY A 904 15.75 -7.25 -30.08
CA GLY A 904 16.57 -7.70 -31.20
C GLY A 904 15.76 -8.46 -32.25
N THR A 905 16.38 -8.82 -33.38
CA THR A 905 15.68 -9.61 -34.43
C THR A 905 15.68 -11.09 -34.05
N VAL A 906 14.65 -11.54 -33.34
CA VAL A 906 14.48 -12.94 -32.93
C VAL A 906 14.25 -13.83 -34.15
N VAL A 907 15.04 -14.89 -34.28
CA VAL A 907 14.85 -15.94 -35.27
C VAL A 907 13.87 -16.97 -34.71
N GLN A 908 12.60 -16.92 -35.12
CA GLN A 908 11.64 -17.95 -34.73
C GLN A 908 11.96 -19.30 -35.41
N GLY A 909 12.68 -20.15 -34.69
CA GLY A 909 12.77 -21.56 -35.01
C GLY A 909 11.41 -22.24 -34.83
N THR A 910 10.80 -22.71 -35.92
CA THR A 910 9.68 -23.65 -35.83
C THR A 910 10.13 -24.90 -35.07
N PRO A 911 9.40 -25.37 -34.04
CA PRO A 911 9.84 -26.50 -33.22
C PRO A 911 10.00 -27.76 -34.08
N THR A 912 11.25 -28.20 -34.25
CA THR A 912 11.58 -29.38 -35.04
C THR A 912 11.14 -30.64 -34.32
N SER A 913 10.01 -31.20 -34.73
CA SER A 913 9.51 -32.47 -34.22
C SER A 913 10.47 -33.62 -34.51
N THR A 914 11.04 -34.22 -33.47
CA THR A 914 11.67 -35.55 -33.56
C THR A 914 10.64 -36.54 -34.14
N PRO A 915 10.99 -37.37 -35.16
CA PRO A 915 9.99 -38.07 -35.95
C PRO A 915 9.35 -39.27 -35.22
N THR A 916 8.14 -39.06 -34.67
CA THR A 916 7.25 -40.13 -34.22
C THR A 916 6.67 -40.90 -35.42
N PRO A 917 6.65 -42.25 -35.41
CA PRO A 917 6.06 -43.03 -36.49
C PRO A 917 4.53 -42.88 -36.62
N THR A 918 4.02 -43.12 -37.83
CA THR A 918 2.63 -42.95 -38.28
C THR A 918 1.58 -43.63 -37.37
N PRO A 919 0.43 -42.99 -37.07
CA PRO A 919 -0.43 -43.39 -35.95
C PRO A 919 -1.33 -44.62 -36.18
N GLY A 920 -1.52 -45.37 -35.10
CA GLY A 920 -2.67 -46.26 -34.89
C GLY A 920 -3.70 -45.63 -33.95
N SER A 921 -4.96 -46.09 -34.01
CA SER A 921 -6.10 -45.46 -33.30
C SER A 921 -6.06 -45.61 -31.77
N THR A 922 -6.54 -44.57 -31.09
CA THR A 922 -6.68 -44.42 -29.63
C THR A 922 -7.37 -45.61 -28.95
N PRO A 923 -6.89 -46.00 -27.76
CA PRO A 923 -7.75 -45.88 -26.57
C PRO A 923 -7.11 -45.07 -25.43
N THR A 924 -7.93 -44.78 -24.41
CA THR A 924 -7.64 -43.96 -23.21
C THR A 924 -6.26 -44.18 -22.59
N PRO A 925 -5.54 -43.12 -22.16
CA PRO A 925 -4.26 -43.27 -21.48
C PRO A 925 -4.43 -44.00 -20.14
N THR A 926 -3.78 -45.16 -20.03
CA THR A 926 -3.49 -45.81 -18.74
C THR A 926 -2.27 -45.10 -18.14
N PRO A 927 -2.22 -44.77 -16.84
CA PRO A 927 -1.08 -44.09 -16.24
C PRO A 927 0.22 -44.88 -16.45
N THR A 928 1.28 -44.18 -16.83
CA THR A 928 2.61 -44.77 -17.06
C THR A 928 3.18 -45.31 -15.74
N PRO A 929 3.66 -46.56 -15.68
CA PRO A 929 4.29 -47.09 -14.47
C PRO A 929 5.55 -46.30 -14.09
N ILE A 930 5.66 -45.92 -12.83
CA ILE A 930 6.85 -45.27 -12.26
C ILE A 930 8.02 -46.28 -12.26
N PRO A 931 9.26 -45.88 -12.61
CA PRO A 931 10.42 -46.75 -12.51
C PRO A 931 10.64 -47.29 -11.10
N SER A 932 10.90 -48.59 -10.99
CA SER A 932 11.28 -49.20 -9.70
C SER A 932 12.64 -48.69 -9.25
N GLY A 933 12.69 -48.09 -8.05
CA GLY A 933 13.86 -47.40 -7.53
C GLY A 933 13.69 -45.87 -7.41
N SER A 934 12.61 -45.29 -7.96
CA SER A 934 12.32 -43.86 -7.81
C SER A 934 11.93 -43.46 -6.39
N LEU A 935 12.51 -42.34 -5.94
CA LEU A 935 11.97 -41.45 -4.90
C LEU A 935 10.73 -40.73 -5.46
N ILE A 936 9.71 -40.55 -4.64
CA ILE A 936 8.37 -40.06 -5.02
C ILE A 936 8.09 -38.68 -4.40
N ALA A 937 8.47 -38.51 -3.12
CA ALA A 937 8.41 -37.24 -2.41
C ALA A 937 9.53 -37.20 -1.35
N SER A 938 10.01 -36.01 -1.03
CA SER A 938 11.01 -35.80 0.01
C SER A 938 10.83 -34.45 0.71
N ASP A 939 11.22 -34.38 1.97
CA ASP A 939 11.40 -33.13 2.71
C ASP A 939 12.58 -33.25 3.67
N SER A 940 13.57 -32.38 3.47
CA SER A 940 14.80 -32.25 4.23
C SER A 940 14.93 -30.88 4.90
N PHE A 941 13.77 -30.24 5.12
CA PHE A 941 13.60 -29.01 5.90
C PHE A 941 14.56 -27.86 5.54
N SER A 942 15.08 -27.85 4.30
CA SER A 942 16.18 -26.99 3.82
C SER A 942 15.89 -25.48 3.75
N GLY A 943 14.73 -25.04 4.27
CA GLY A 943 14.40 -23.62 4.41
C GLY A 943 15.20 -22.91 5.51
N SER A 944 15.09 -21.59 5.55
CA SER A 944 15.73 -20.74 6.55
C SER A 944 15.23 -21.02 7.97
N ALA A 945 16.10 -20.86 8.97
CA ALA A 945 15.69 -20.94 10.38
C ALA A 945 14.58 -19.94 10.72
N GLY A 946 13.60 -20.41 11.48
CA GLY A 946 12.37 -19.68 11.75
C GLY A 946 11.21 -20.64 11.95
N ALA A 947 9.97 -20.13 11.91
CA ALA A 947 8.78 -20.95 12.00
C ALA A 947 8.72 -22.03 10.89
N LEU A 948 8.19 -23.20 11.23
CA LEU A 948 7.87 -24.25 10.25
C LEU A 948 6.63 -23.89 9.41
N ASN A 949 5.74 -23.04 9.94
CA ASN A 949 4.54 -22.60 9.24
C ASN A 949 4.88 -21.76 8.00
N GLY A 950 4.50 -22.22 6.82
CA GLY A 950 4.78 -21.59 5.53
C GLY A 950 6.01 -22.14 4.81
N GLN A 951 6.78 -23.07 5.40
CA GLN A 951 7.96 -23.66 4.76
C GLN A 951 7.60 -24.61 3.62
N THR A 952 8.39 -24.58 2.55
CA THR A 952 8.07 -25.23 1.25
C THR A 952 9.17 -26.16 0.70
N SER A 953 10.16 -26.54 1.51
CA SER A 953 11.28 -27.42 1.14
C SER A 953 10.89 -28.74 0.47
N GLY A 954 11.81 -29.35 -0.29
CA GLY A 954 11.62 -30.68 -0.86
C GLY A 954 10.61 -30.79 -2.02
N THR A 955 10.15 -32.01 -2.32
CA THR A 955 9.37 -32.33 -3.54
C THR A 955 8.22 -33.30 -3.27
N GLY A 956 7.20 -33.32 -4.15
CA GLY A 956 6.04 -34.23 -4.05
C GLY A 956 4.94 -33.76 -3.10
N TRP A 957 4.91 -32.47 -2.75
CA TRP A 957 3.94 -31.84 -1.84
C TRP A 957 2.96 -30.95 -2.59
N ALA A 958 1.69 -30.93 -2.16
CA ALA A 958 0.63 -30.08 -2.69
C ALA A 958 0.59 -28.66 -2.07
N GLY A 959 1.53 -28.31 -1.19
CA GLY A 959 1.58 -27.02 -0.50
C GLY A 959 2.66 -26.95 0.57
N ALA A 960 2.66 -25.85 1.33
CA ALA A 960 3.57 -25.60 2.44
C ALA A 960 3.20 -26.40 3.70
N TRP A 961 4.13 -26.45 4.66
CA TRP A 961 3.83 -26.84 6.04
C TRP A 961 2.84 -25.87 6.69
N SER A 962 1.80 -26.43 7.31
CA SER A 962 0.83 -25.71 8.13
C SER A 962 1.03 -26.11 9.59
N VAL A 963 1.36 -25.16 10.47
CA VAL A 963 1.28 -25.36 11.91
C VAL A 963 -0.12 -24.99 12.35
N GLN A 964 -0.71 -25.77 13.24
CA GLN A 964 -2.07 -25.53 13.74
C GLN A 964 -2.22 -24.10 14.27
N ASN A 965 -3.35 -23.46 13.93
CA ASN A 965 -3.65 -22.05 14.18
C ASN A 965 -2.69 -21.06 13.49
N ALA A 966 -2.01 -21.48 12.40
CA ALA A 966 -0.97 -20.73 11.70
C ALA A 966 0.18 -20.26 12.63
N ASN A 967 0.48 -21.03 13.67
CA ASN A 967 1.41 -20.59 14.71
C ASN A 967 2.86 -20.46 14.19
N THR A 968 3.42 -19.26 14.33
CA THR A 968 4.80 -18.90 13.95
C THR A 968 5.72 -18.72 15.17
N SER A 969 5.31 -19.19 16.35
CA SER A 969 6.07 -18.97 17.60
C SER A 969 7.31 -19.86 17.68
N VAL A 970 8.46 -19.24 17.95
CA VAL A 970 9.76 -19.90 18.14
C VAL A 970 10.29 -19.54 19.55
N PRO A 971 10.81 -20.49 20.35
CA PRO A 971 10.95 -21.93 20.08
C PRO A 971 9.59 -22.65 20.06
N GLY A 972 9.42 -23.56 19.11
CA GLY A 972 8.15 -24.24 18.82
C GLY A 972 8.32 -25.21 17.65
N TYR A 973 7.35 -25.25 16.74
CA TYR A 973 7.54 -25.87 15.42
C TYR A 973 8.39 -24.95 14.53
N ALA A 974 9.68 -25.28 14.39
CA ALA A 974 10.67 -24.39 13.78
C ALA A 974 11.73 -25.17 13.00
N VAL A 975 12.26 -24.58 11.94
CA VAL A 975 13.47 -25.08 11.27
C VAL A 975 14.70 -24.59 12.02
N SER A 976 15.68 -25.47 12.24
CA SER A 976 16.92 -25.18 12.99
C SER A 976 18.12 -25.12 12.05
N THR A 977 18.91 -24.04 12.10
CA THR A 977 20.22 -23.88 11.41
C THR A 977 21.36 -24.67 12.07
N SER A 978 21.03 -25.81 12.69
CA SER A 978 22.01 -26.81 13.12
C SER A 978 22.12 -27.89 12.03
N SER A 979 23.27 -28.56 11.93
CA SER A 979 23.48 -29.63 10.95
C SER A 979 22.33 -30.66 10.99
N ALA A 980 21.89 -31.10 9.80
CA ALA A 980 20.88 -32.13 9.60
C ALA A 980 21.07 -33.35 10.53
N LEU A 981 19.96 -34.00 10.90
CA LEU A 981 20.01 -35.21 11.72
C LEU A 981 20.75 -36.29 10.94
N THR A 982 21.82 -36.85 11.51
CA THR A 982 22.60 -37.90 10.84
C THR A 982 22.21 -39.31 11.32
N TYR A 983 22.25 -40.28 10.40
CA TYR A 983 22.14 -41.70 10.74
C TYR A 983 23.00 -42.56 9.80
N SER A 984 24.08 -43.14 10.33
CA SER A 984 24.99 -44.01 9.55
C SER A 984 25.49 -43.31 8.27
N THR A 985 25.54 -44.00 7.13
CA THR A 985 25.86 -43.45 5.81
C THR A 985 24.63 -42.94 5.03
N LEU A 986 23.48 -42.76 5.69
CA LEU A 986 22.28 -42.21 5.04
C LEU A 986 22.61 -40.83 4.46
N GLN A 987 22.26 -40.61 3.20
CA GLN A 987 22.32 -39.27 2.60
C GLN A 987 21.38 -38.35 3.36
N THR A 988 21.86 -37.16 3.72
CA THR A 988 21.13 -36.13 4.48
C THR A 988 21.44 -34.77 3.88
N SER A 989 20.44 -33.91 3.76
CA SER A 989 20.50 -32.62 3.08
C SER A 989 19.78 -31.55 3.92
N GLY A 990 20.08 -30.27 3.70
CA GLY A 990 19.35 -29.19 4.38
C GLY A 990 19.55 -29.12 5.90
N ASN A 991 18.43 -28.98 6.62
CA ASN A 991 18.32 -28.68 8.05
C ASN A 991 17.35 -29.69 8.70
N TYR A 992 17.02 -29.52 9.98
CA TYR A 992 15.94 -30.30 10.61
C TYR A 992 14.88 -29.39 11.26
N ALA A 993 13.67 -29.93 11.44
CA ALA A 993 12.61 -29.26 12.18
C ALA A 993 12.58 -29.72 13.65
N THR A 994 12.60 -28.77 14.58
CA THR A 994 12.17 -29.00 15.97
C THR A 994 10.65 -28.93 16.07
N GLY A 995 10.08 -29.63 17.04
CA GLY A 995 8.64 -29.68 17.23
C GLY A 995 8.14 -29.44 18.64
N GLY A 996 6.83 -29.23 18.70
CA GLY A 996 6.03 -29.12 19.92
C GLY A 996 5.75 -27.68 20.33
N SER A 997 4.51 -27.42 20.73
CA SER A 997 4.04 -26.15 21.32
C SER A 997 2.58 -26.32 21.72
N SER A 998 2.23 -26.22 23.00
CA SER A 998 0.84 -26.14 23.51
C SER A 998 -0.17 -27.13 22.88
N TYR A 999 0.21 -28.41 22.74
CA TYR A 999 -0.57 -29.49 22.10
C TYR A 999 -0.87 -29.31 20.59
N LEU A 1000 -0.27 -28.31 19.93
CA LEU A 1000 -0.42 -28.09 18.49
C LEU A 1000 0.28 -29.20 17.68
N SER A 1001 -0.21 -29.45 16.47
CA SER A 1001 0.46 -30.27 15.44
C SER A 1001 0.97 -29.41 14.29
N SER A 1002 1.92 -29.94 13.51
CA SER A 1002 2.23 -29.42 12.17
C SER A 1002 1.95 -30.49 11.10
N GLY A 1003 1.58 -30.10 9.88
CA GLY A 1003 1.29 -31.05 8.81
C GLY A 1003 1.37 -30.44 7.41
N ARG A 1004 1.46 -31.31 6.40
CA ARG A 1004 1.68 -30.94 4.99
C ARG A 1004 0.97 -31.93 4.06
N SER A 1005 0.35 -31.44 3.00
CA SER A 1005 -0.35 -32.29 2.02
C SER A 1005 0.58 -32.79 0.93
N LEU A 1006 0.45 -34.06 0.55
CA LEU A 1006 1.17 -34.70 -0.56
C LEU A 1006 0.47 -34.35 -1.88
N ASP A 1007 1.22 -34.31 -2.98
CA ASP A 1007 0.61 -34.15 -4.31
C ASP A 1007 -0.13 -35.43 -4.70
N VAL A 1008 -1.47 -35.36 -4.68
CA VAL A 1008 -2.38 -36.42 -5.10
C VAL A 1008 -3.12 -36.07 -6.40
N SER A 1009 -2.55 -35.20 -7.24
CA SER A 1009 -3.04 -34.93 -8.59
C SER A 1009 -2.89 -36.15 -9.51
N SER A 1010 -3.68 -36.23 -10.58
CA SER A 1010 -3.60 -37.33 -11.55
C SER A 1010 -2.29 -37.39 -12.35
N SER A 1011 -1.52 -36.31 -12.34
CA SER A 1011 -0.16 -36.18 -12.91
C SER A 1011 0.96 -36.34 -11.87
N SER A 1012 0.63 -36.50 -10.59
CA SER A 1012 1.60 -36.52 -9.49
C SER A 1012 2.60 -37.68 -9.55
N PRO A 1013 3.74 -37.57 -8.85
CA PRO A 1013 4.58 -38.71 -8.49
C PRO A 1013 3.83 -39.83 -7.75
N PHE A 1014 2.69 -39.55 -7.12
CA PHE A 1014 1.86 -40.58 -6.48
C PHE A 1014 0.81 -41.20 -7.41
N SER A 1015 0.68 -40.77 -8.67
CA SER A 1015 -0.40 -41.15 -9.60
C SER A 1015 -0.69 -42.66 -9.68
N SER A 1016 0.33 -43.53 -9.72
CA SER A 1016 0.15 -45.00 -9.74
C SER A 1016 -0.35 -45.59 -8.41
N TYR A 1017 -0.24 -44.84 -7.31
CA TYR A 1017 -0.69 -45.17 -5.96
C TYR A 1017 -2.08 -44.62 -5.63
N LEU A 1018 -2.68 -43.81 -6.51
CA LEU A 1018 -3.95 -43.15 -6.22
C LEU A 1018 -5.16 -44.06 -6.42
N THR A 1019 -6.02 -44.08 -5.40
CA THR A 1019 -7.37 -44.63 -5.46
C THR A 1019 -8.33 -43.60 -4.86
N ASN A 1020 -9.36 -43.20 -5.63
CA ASN A 1020 -10.30 -42.13 -5.26
C ASN A 1020 -9.61 -40.82 -4.77
N GLY A 1021 -8.48 -40.45 -5.39
CA GLY A 1021 -7.71 -39.24 -5.05
C GLY A 1021 -6.85 -39.35 -3.79
N LYS A 1022 -6.58 -40.56 -3.28
CA LYS A 1022 -5.73 -40.80 -2.10
C LYS A 1022 -4.74 -41.94 -2.33
N ILE A 1023 -3.57 -41.86 -1.71
CA ILE A 1023 -2.50 -42.86 -1.74
C ILE A 1023 -2.99 -44.10 -0.99
N GLY A 1024 -3.34 -45.16 -1.74
CA GLY A 1024 -3.96 -46.38 -1.21
C GLY A 1024 -4.33 -47.44 -2.26
N GLN A 1025 -3.79 -47.34 -3.48
CA GLN A 1025 -4.17 -48.23 -4.58
C GLN A 1025 -3.69 -49.68 -4.36
N SER A 1026 -4.66 -50.58 -4.25
CA SER A 1026 -4.44 -52.03 -4.10
C SER A 1026 -3.56 -52.58 -5.23
N GLY A 1027 -2.57 -53.41 -4.86
CA GLY A 1027 -1.55 -53.97 -5.74
C GLY A 1027 -0.19 -53.24 -5.69
N GLN A 1028 -0.08 -52.13 -4.96
CA GLN A 1028 1.15 -51.33 -4.85
C GLN A 1028 1.92 -51.56 -3.54
N THR A 1029 3.24 -51.39 -3.57
CA THR A 1029 4.11 -51.28 -2.39
C THR A 1029 4.69 -49.88 -2.30
N LEU A 1030 4.54 -49.22 -1.16
CA LEU A 1030 5.10 -47.89 -0.87
C LEU A 1030 6.05 -47.97 0.32
N TRP A 1031 7.19 -47.31 0.20
CA TRP A 1031 8.15 -47.11 1.28
C TRP A 1031 8.09 -45.68 1.77
N VAL A 1032 8.23 -45.49 3.09
CA VAL A 1032 8.28 -44.18 3.75
C VAL A 1032 9.43 -44.21 4.76
N SER A 1033 10.24 -43.16 4.86
CA SER A 1033 11.18 -42.99 5.95
C SER A 1033 11.03 -41.64 6.63
N ALA A 1034 11.51 -41.55 7.87
CA ALA A 1034 11.88 -40.30 8.52
C ALA A 1034 13.00 -40.55 9.53
N LEU A 1035 13.81 -39.53 9.76
CA LEU A 1035 14.68 -39.43 10.93
C LEU A 1035 13.88 -38.78 12.06
N LEU A 1036 13.87 -39.40 13.23
CA LEU A 1036 13.25 -38.85 14.44
C LEU A 1036 14.25 -38.89 15.59
N ARG A 1037 14.37 -37.77 16.31
CA ARG A 1037 15.18 -37.65 17.52
C ARG A 1037 14.28 -37.20 18.67
N LYS A 1038 14.35 -37.86 19.83
CA LYS A 1038 13.67 -37.37 21.04
C LYS A 1038 14.67 -36.59 21.86
N ASP A 1039 14.52 -35.26 21.88
CA ASP A 1039 15.47 -34.34 22.50
C ASP A 1039 15.27 -34.25 24.03
N ALA A 1040 14.03 -34.44 24.50
CA ALA A 1040 13.69 -34.42 25.92
C ALA A 1040 13.29 -35.80 26.47
N ASN A 1041 13.65 -36.05 27.74
CA ASN A 1041 13.30 -37.27 28.49
C ASN A 1041 11.87 -37.23 29.04
N SER A 1042 10.87 -37.05 28.17
CA SER A 1042 9.45 -36.97 28.53
C SER A 1042 8.60 -38.10 27.92
N ASP A 1043 7.37 -38.24 28.41
CA ASP A 1043 6.38 -39.18 27.89
C ASP A 1043 5.42 -38.59 26.84
N ASP A 1044 5.70 -37.37 26.34
CA ASP A 1044 4.95 -36.77 25.24
C ASP A 1044 5.11 -37.58 23.93
N GLU A 1045 4.10 -37.58 23.07
CA GLU A 1045 4.18 -38.20 21.75
C GLU A 1045 5.25 -37.51 20.88
N ALA A 1046 5.96 -38.31 20.07
CA ALA A 1046 6.89 -37.83 19.04
C ALA A 1046 6.73 -38.74 17.81
N SER A 1047 5.99 -38.29 16.79
CA SER A 1047 5.50 -39.17 15.72
C SER A 1047 5.32 -38.48 14.37
N LEU A 1048 5.45 -39.26 13.30
CA LEU A 1048 5.00 -38.94 11.95
C LEU A 1048 3.75 -39.77 11.64
N ASN A 1049 2.65 -39.13 11.27
CA ASN A 1049 1.34 -39.72 10.99
C ASN A 1049 0.95 -39.52 9.51
N LEU A 1050 0.54 -40.59 8.83
CA LEU A 1050 0.02 -40.61 7.46
C LEU A 1050 -1.52 -40.72 7.53
N HIS A 1051 -2.22 -39.69 7.06
CA HIS A 1051 -3.65 -39.55 7.29
C HIS A 1051 -4.41 -38.95 6.09
N ASN A 1052 -5.74 -39.01 6.17
CA ASN A 1052 -6.62 -38.95 5.00
C ASN A 1052 -7.31 -37.58 4.77
N ASN A 1053 -6.96 -36.54 5.52
CA ASN A 1053 -7.57 -35.21 5.45
C ASN A 1053 -6.62 -34.19 4.79
N SER A 1054 -7.15 -33.22 4.04
CA SER A 1054 -6.40 -32.10 3.44
C SER A 1054 -5.95 -31.01 4.44
N ILE A 1055 -5.85 -31.36 5.72
CA ILE A 1055 -5.47 -30.58 6.90
C ILE A 1055 -5.93 -29.10 6.96
N ASN A 1056 -7.05 -28.86 7.63
CA ASN A 1056 -7.18 -27.69 8.51
C ASN A 1056 -7.27 -28.20 9.96
N TRP A 1057 -6.24 -27.89 10.76
CA TRP A 1057 -6.09 -28.20 12.21
C TRP A 1057 -6.36 -29.65 12.70
N ASN A 1058 -6.55 -30.61 11.80
CA ASN A 1058 -6.47 -32.06 11.98
C ASN A 1058 -7.33 -32.66 13.12
N SER A 1059 -8.65 -32.77 12.91
CA SER A 1059 -9.57 -33.48 13.82
C SER A 1059 -9.16 -34.94 14.04
N GLY A 1060 -8.75 -35.27 15.26
CA GLY A 1060 -8.03 -36.51 15.56
C GLY A 1060 -8.86 -37.82 15.57
N GLN A 1061 -8.11 -38.93 15.57
CA GLN A 1061 -8.60 -40.32 15.69
C GLN A 1061 -9.52 -40.80 14.56
N ALA A 1062 -9.09 -40.63 13.30
CA ALA A 1062 -9.64 -41.43 12.22
C ALA A 1062 -9.15 -42.89 12.36
N SER A 1063 -10.07 -43.86 12.23
CA SER A 1063 -9.79 -45.30 12.44
C SER A 1063 -8.92 -45.96 11.35
N SER A 1064 -8.29 -45.16 10.48
CA SER A 1064 -7.46 -45.60 9.34
C SER A 1064 -6.05 -45.00 9.34
N ASP A 1065 -5.69 -44.19 10.35
CA ASP A 1065 -4.36 -43.56 10.47
C ASP A 1065 -3.24 -44.61 10.62
N VAL A 1066 -2.10 -44.33 9.98
CA VAL A 1066 -0.85 -45.09 10.08
C VAL A 1066 0.25 -44.15 10.54
N ALA A 1067 0.88 -44.43 11.69
CA ALA A 1067 1.92 -43.56 12.23
C ALA A 1067 3.14 -44.34 12.73
N ILE A 1068 4.30 -43.69 12.71
CA ILE A 1068 5.58 -44.21 13.18
C ILE A 1068 6.20 -43.23 14.18
N GLY A 1069 6.74 -43.73 15.29
CA GLY A 1069 7.29 -42.88 16.35
C GLY A 1069 7.15 -43.46 17.76
N TYR A 1070 6.99 -42.58 18.74
CA TYR A 1070 6.78 -42.90 20.15
C TYR A 1070 5.43 -42.35 20.61
N PHE A 1071 4.51 -43.23 21.02
CA PHE A 1071 3.10 -42.93 21.32
C PHE A 1071 2.82 -42.87 22.84
N GLY A 1072 3.70 -42.18 23.58
CA GLY A 1072 3.58 -42.01 25.03
C GLY A 1072 3.53 -43.36 25.76
N GLY A 1073 2.61 -43.49 26.72
CA GLY A 1073 2.45 -44.70 27.54
C GLY A 1073 2.20 -45.99 26.74
N SER A 1074 1.63 -45.92 25.53
CA SER A 1074 1.45 -47.09 24.65
C SER A 1074 2.75 -47.57 23.98
N SER A 1075 3.82 -46.80 24.11
CA SER A 1075 5.18 -47.10 23.65
C SER A 1075 6.19 -47.23 24.81
N ASN A 1076 5.69 -47.32 26.05
CA ASN A 1076 6.50 -47.41 27.27
C ASN A 1076 6.18 -48.70 28.03
N SER A 1077 7.16 -49.60 28.16
CA SER A 1077 7.02 -50.88 28.85
C SER A 1077 8.07 -51.01 29.95
N GLY A 1078 7.61 -51.13 31.19
CA GLY A 1078 8.47 -51.23 32.38
C GLY A 1078 9.31 -49.97 32.65
N GLY A 1079 8.92 -48.80 32.13
CA GLY A 1079 9.71 -47.57 32.19
C GLY A 1079 10.70 -47.39 31.04
N THR A 1080 10.87 -48.41 30.18
CA THR A 1080 11.67 -48.30 28.95
C THR A 1080 10.78 -47.85 27.80
N ARG A 1081 11.19 -46.80 27.09
CA ARG A 1081 10.50 -46.25 25.93
C ARG A 1081 11.00 -46.91 24.65
N TYR A 1082 10.11 -47.21 23.71
CA TYR A 1082 10.44 -47.92 22.47
C TYR A 1082 9.83 -47.24 21.25
N TRP A 1083 10.58 -47.21 20.15
CA TRP A 1083 10.01 -46.84 18.85
C TRP A 1083 8.93 -47.86 18.45
N SER A 1084 7.89 -47.40 17.77
CA SER A 1084 6.64 -48.15 17.58
C SER A 1084 5.96 -47.84 16.25
N LEU A 1085 5.13 -48.77 15.79
CA LEU A 1085 4.19 -48.61 14.67
C LEU A 1085 2.77 -48.48 15.24
N LYS A 1086 1.95 -47.57 14.72
CA LYS A 1086 0.54 -47.38 15.11
C LYS A 1086 -0.35 -47.54 13.87
N VAL A 1087 -1.36 -48.40 13.95
CA VAL A 1087 -2.29 -48.67 12.85
C VAL A 1087 -3.71 -48.75 13.40
N GLY A 1088 -4.61 -47.90 12.92
CA GLY A 1088 -6.01 -47.90 13.35
C GLY A 1088 -6.19 -47.75 14.87
N GLY A 1089 -5.32 -46.98 15.51
CA GLY A 1089 -5.27 -46.78 16.96
C GLY A 1089 -4.48 -47.83 17.76
N THR A 1090 -4.23 -49.02 17.22
CA THR A 1090 -3.41 -50.06 17.91
C THR A 1090 -1.93 -49.74 17.78
N VAL A 1091 -1.18 -49.78 18.89
CA VAL A 1091 0.28 -49.58 18.91
C VAL A 1091 1.00 -50.91 19.00
N TYR A 1092 1.89 -51.14 18.04
CA TYR A 1092 2.78 -52.28 17.90
C TYR A 1092 4.19 -51.82 18.28
N GLN A 1093 4.56 -52.08 19.53
CA GLN A 1093 5.85 -51.70 20.09
C GLN A 1093 6.98 -52.54 19.46
N THR A 1094 8.09 -51.90 19.08
CA THR A 1094 9.30 -52.62 18.67
C THR A 1094 10.14 -53.04 19.89
N THR A 1095 11.24 -53.75 19.64
CA THR A 1095 12.30 -54.02 20.63
C THR A 1095 13.37 -52.93 20.68
N THR A 1096 13.32 -51.90 19.83
CA THR A 1096 14.34 -50.84 19.75
C THR A 1096 14.02 -49.69 20.71
N PRO A 1097 14.80 -49.48 21.78
CA PRO A 1097 14.53 -48.43 22.76
C PRO A 1097 14.81 -47.03 22.19
N VAL A 1098 14.04 -46.04 22.65
CA VAL A 1098 14.29 -44.62 22.36
C VAL A 1098 15.44 -44.13 23.22
N GLN A 1099 16.51 -43.66 22.59
CA GLN A 1099 17.64 -43.00 23.27
C GLN A 1099 17.49 -41.48 23.15
N ILE A 1100 17.56 -40.78 24.28
CA ILE A 1100 17.37 -39.32 24.31
C ILE A 1100 18.60 -38.63 23.71
N GLY A 1101 18.38 -37.67 22.82
CA GLY A 1101 19.44 -36.98 22.07
C GLY A 1101 20.07 -37.79 20.92
N GLN A 1102 19.58 -39.00 20.62
CA GLN A 1102 20.07 -39.82 19.50
C GLN A 1102 19.03 -39.92 18.38
N THR A 1103 19.45 -39.60 17.15
CA THR A 1103 18.63 -39.80 15.94
C THR A 1103 18.37 -41.28 15.71
N ALA A 1104 17.11 -41.62 15.40
CA ALA A 1104 16.72 -42.93 14.89
C ALA A 1104 16.16 -42.81 13.47
N LEU A 1105 16.51 -43.75 12.60
CA LEU A 1105 15.91 -43.90 11.28
C LEU A 1105 14.74 -44.88 11.39
N LEU A 1106 13.54 -44.41 11.10
CA LEU A 1106 12.33 -45.23 11.00
C LEU A 1106 11.97 -45.38 9.52
N VAL A 1107 11.86 -46.62 9.05
CA VAL A 1107 11.47 -46.95 7.66
C VAL A 1107 10.24 -47.85 7.69
N LEU A 1108 9.15 -47.38 7.11
CA LEU A 1108 7.89 -48.08 6.97
C LEU A 1108 7.73 -48.61 5.55
N ARG A 1109 7.35 -49.87 5.41
CA ARG A 1109 6.78 -50.46 4.19
C ARG A 1109 5.28 -50.61 4.37
N ILE A 1110 4.51 -50.22 3.36
CA ILE A 1110 3.08 -50.48 3.23
C ILE A 1110 2.86 -51.27 1.94
N ASP A 1111 2.31 -52.48 2.04
CA ASP A 1111 1.81 -53.25 0.90
C ASP A 1111 0.28 -53.11 0.85
N PHE A 1112 -0.22 -52.43 -0.18
CA PHE A 1112 -1.64 -52.14 -0.35
C PHE A 1112 -2.38 -53.33 -0.98
N ALA A 1113 -3.37 -53.89 -0.28
CA ALA A 1113 -4.12 -55.07 -0.69
C ALA A 1113 -5.49 -55.16 0.00
N SER A 1114 -6.26 -56.21 -0.28
CA SER A 1114 -7.49 -56.54 0.46
C SER A 1114 -7.25 -56.82 1.95
N THR A 1115 -6.03 -57.24 2.29
CA THR A 1115 -5.46 -57.23 3.64
C THR A 1115 -4.12 -56.53 3.56
N ASN A 1116 -4.06 -55.26 3.95
CA ASN A 1116 -2.85 -54.44 3.91
C ASN A 1116 -1.80 -54.99 4.89
N ALA A 1117 -0.53 -55.02 4.48
CA ALA A 1117 0.58 -55.42 5.34
C ALA A 1117 1.50 -54.22 5.62
N LEU A 1118 1.94 -54.09 6.87
CA LEU A 1118 2.77 -52.98 7.33
C LEU A 1118 3.98 -53.52 8.09
N ASN A 1119 5.17 -53.05 7.71
CA ASN A 1119 6.44 -53.47 8.29
C ASN A 1119 7.26 -52.22 8.65
N LEU A 1120 7.49 -52.00 9.93
CA LEU A 1120 8.36 -50.94 10.44
C LEU A 1120 9.75 -51.52 10.76
N TYR A 1121 10.77 -50.93 10.16
CA TYR A 1121 12.18 -51.14 10.47
C TYR A 1121 12.69 -49.91 11.24
N VAL A 1122 13.31 -50.12 12.39
CA VAL A 1122 13.91 -49.05 13.20
C VAL A 1122 15.42 -49.30 13.31
N ASN A 1123 16.21 -48.31 12.94
CA ASN A 1123 17.67 -48.36 12.89
C ASN A 1123 18.21 -49.58 12.11
N PRO A 1124 17.83 -49.74 10.82
CA PRO A 1124 18.26 -50.87 10.01
C PRO A 1124 19.76 -50.83 9.72
N SER A 1125 20.41 -51.99 9.80
CA SER A 1125 21.87 -52.14 9.66
C SER A 1125 22.42 -52.05 8.23
N SER A 1126 21.56 -51.85 7.22
CA SER A 1126 21.92 -51.74 5.82
C SER A 1126 21.05 -50.71 5.10
N LEU A 1127 21.66 -49.85 4.30
CA LEU A 1127 21.03 -48.77 3.54
C LEU A 1127 21.32 -48.96 2.03
N GLY A 1128 20.66 -48.20 1.17
CA GLY A 1128 20.92 -48.13 -0.28
C GLY A 1128 20.55 -49.37 -1.12
N GLY A 1129 20.12 -50.46 -0.49
CA GLY A 1129 19.88 -51.75 -1.13
C GLY A 1129 18.50 -52.35 -0.88
N ASN A 1130 18.46 -53.62 -0.46
CA ASN A 1130 17.24 -54.30 -0.04
C ASN A 1130 16.99 -54.09 1.47
N ALA A 1131 15.72 -54.11 1.88
CA ALA A 1131 15.34 -54.05 3.28
C ALA A 1131 15.79 -55.30 4.05
N PRO A 1132 16.01 -55.21 5.38
CA PRO A 1132 16.26 -56.37 6.23
C PRO A 1132 15.15 -57.43 6.12
N SER A 1133 15.51 -58.71 6.29
CA SER A 1133 14.58 -59.85 6.21
C SER A 1133 13.59 -59.96 7.37
N SER A 1134 13.77 -59.16 8.43
CA SER A 1134 12.88 -59.09 9.60
C SER A 1134 12.59 -57.64 9.97
N ALA A 1135 11.31 -57.29 10.08
CA ALA A 1135 10.87 -55.99 10.58
C ALA A 1135 11.01 -55.87 12.11
N SER A 1136 11.20 -54.66 12.61
CA SER A 1136 11.24 -54.33 14.05
C SER A 1136 9.84 -54.38 14.69
N ALA A 1137 8.81 -54.09 13.91
CA ALA A 1137 7.40 -54.42 14.18
C ALA A 1137 6.67 -54.67 12.85
N GLN A 1138 5.70 -55.59 12.85
CA GLN A 1138 4.88 -55.90 11.68
C GLN A 1138 3.43 -56.15 12.07
N THR A 1139 2.49 -55.81 11.19
CA THR A 1139 1.06 -56.11 11.36
C THR A 1139 0.35 -56.19 10.02
N THR A 1140 -0.87 -56.71 10.03
CA THR A 1140 -1.78 -56.74 8.87
C THR A 1140 -3.15 -56.21 9.26
N THR A 1141 -3.83 -55.51 8.35
CA THR A 1141 -5.19 -55.00 8.60
C THR A 1141 -6.07 -55.06 7.36
N THR A 1142 -7.36 -55.37 7.56
CA THR A 1142 -8.41 -55.27 6.54
C THR A 1142 -9.06 -53.87 6.51
N THR A 1143 -8.68 -52.97 7.43
CA THR A 1143 -9.00 -51.54 7.32
C THR A 1143 -8.36 -50.98 6.06
N ASN A 1144 -9.14 -50.22 5.27
CA ASN A 1144 -8.63 -49.52 4.11
C ASN A 1144 -7.65 -48.42 4.52
N ILE A 1145 -6.41 -48.47 4.01
CA ILE A 1145 -5.39 -47.46 4.25
C ILE A 1145 -5.31 -46.57 3.01
N ALA A 1146 -5.79 -45.33 3.14
CA ALA A 1146 -5.80 -44.35 2.08
C ALA A 1146 -5.49 -42.97 2.65
N PHE A 1147 -4.34 -42.39 2.31
CA PHE A 1147 -3.87 -41.10 2.88
C PHE A 1147 -3.55 -40.06 1.80
N GLN A 1148 -3.41 -38.80 2.20
CA GLN A 1148 -3.10 -37.69 1.29
C GLN A 1148 -2.25 -36.58 1.93
N SER A 1149 -1.96 -36.68 3.24
CA SER A 1149 -1.18 -35.69 3.97
C SER A 1149 -0.40 -36.35 5.11
N VAL A 1150 0.64 -35.67 5.57
CA VAL A 1150 1.44 -36.04 6.74
C VAL A 1150 1.21 -35.07 7.88
N ALA A 1151 1.31 -35.54 9.12
CA ALA A 1151 1.38 -34.70 10.30
C ALA A 1151 2.55 -35.12 11.20
N TYR A 1152 3.31 -34.14 11.68
CA TYR A 1152 4.36 -34.29 12.69
C TYR A 1152 3.83 -33.79 14.03
N TYR A 1153 3.85 -34.66 15.04
CA TYR A 1153 3.60 -34.30 16.43
C TYR A 1153 4.93 -34.26 17.18
N GLY A 1154 5.33 -33.08 17.64
CA GLY A 1154 6.64 -32.85 18.27
C GLY A 1154 6.67 -32.96 19.80
N GLY A 1155 5.50 -32.95 20.45
CA GLY A 1155 5.34 -32.93 21.90
C GLY A 1155 4.56 -31.70 22.40
N ASN A 1156 4.32 -31.61 23.71
CA ASN A 1156 3.45 -30.58 24.28
C ASN A 1156 4.20 -29.28 24.67
N GLY A 1157 5.47 -29.38 25.05
CA GLY A 1157 6.41 -28.26 25.17
C GLY A 1157 7.24 -28.06 23.90
N SER A 1158 8.00 -26.98 23.82
CA SER A 1158 8.86 -26.67 22.67
C SER A 1158 10.19 -27.40 22.70
N GLY A 1159 10.63 -27.91 21.54
CA GLY A 1159 11.93 -28.57 21.37
C GLY A 1159 12.05 -29.92 22.07
N LEU A 1160 10.94 -30.65 22.26
CA LEU A 1160 10.95 -31.97 22.92
C LEU A 1160 11.34 -33.12 21.97
N SER A 1161 11.22 -32.90 20.67
CA SER A 1161 11.72 -33.78 19.61
C SER A 1161 12.05 -32.99 18.33
N SER A 1162 12.73 -33.68 17.42
CA SER A 1162 13.12 -33.19 16.10
C SER A 1162 12.80 -34.23 15.03
N ILE A 1163 12.45 -33.78 13.82
CA ILE A 1163 12.20 -34.60 12.63
C ILE A 1163 13.04 -34.10 11.45
N ASP A 1164 13.48 -35.03 10.60
CA ASP A 1164 14.26 -34.75 9.40
C ASP A 1164 14.05 -35.86 8.34
N GLU A 1165 14.45 -35.58 7.09
CA GLU A 1165 14.48 -36.48 5.93
C GLU A 1165 13.25 -37.39 5.80
N ILE A 1166 12.07 -36.76 5.72
CA ILE A 1166 10.82 -37.44 5.37
C ILE A 1166 10.91 -37.82 3.90
N ARG A 1167 10.81 -39.11 3.56
CA ARG A 1167 10.92 -39.59 2.17
C ARG A 1167 9.84 -40.61 1.86
N PHE A 1168 9.34 -40.59 0.63
CA PHE A 1168 8.42 -41.58 0.06
C PHE A 1168 9.05 -42.17 -1.20
N GLY A 1169 8.99 -43.49 -1.40
CA GLY A 1169 9.68 -44.14 -2.51
C GLY A 1169 9.09 -45.48 -2.93
N THR A 1170 9.39 -45.87 -4.17
CA THR A 1170 8.99 -47.16 -4.76
C THR A 1170 9.78 -48.35 -4.19
N SER A 1171 10.96 -48.10 -3.63
CA SER A 1171 11.85 -49.11 -3.06
C SER A 1171 12.41 -48.71 -1.69
N TYR A 1172 12.96 -49.68 -0.96
CA TYR A 1172 13.72 -49.43 0.25
C TYR A 1172 14.96 -48.55 0.00
N SER A 1173 15.69 -48.78 -1.10
CA SER A 1173 16.84 -47.96 -1.49
C SER A 1173 16.48 -46.50 -1.75
N ALA A 1174 15.29 -46.21 -2.31
CA ALA A 1174 14.83 -44.86 -2.60
C ALA A 1174 14.60 -44.01 -1.34
N VAL A 1175 14.17 -44.63 -0.23
CA VAL A 1175 14.00 -43.94 1.07
C VAL A 1175 15.20 -44.12 2.00
N THR A 1176 16.15 -44.99 1.68
CA THR A 1176 17.42 -45.16 2.39
C THR A 1176 18.67 -44.89 1.54
N PRO A 1177 18.72 -43.81 0.74
CA PRO A 1177 19.89 -43.53 -0.11
C PRO A 1177 21.15 -43.34 0.76
N THR A 1178 22.28 -43.79 0.24
CA THR A 1178 23.60 -43.58 0.87
C THR A 1178 24.39 -42.52 0.11
N ASN A 1179 25.21 -41.77 0.85
CA ASN A 1179 26.32 -41.01 0.25
C ASN A 1179 27.33 -41.93 -0.46
#